data_AF-B1V3X9-F1
#
_entry.id   AF-B1V3X9-F1
#
_cell.length_a   1.000
_cell.length_b   1.000
_cell.length_c   1.000
_cell.angle_alpha   90.00
_cell.angle_beta   90.00
_cell.angle_gamma   90.00
#
_symmetry.space_group_name_H-M   'P 1'
#
loop_
_entity.id
_entity.type
_entity.pdbx_description
1 polymer ?
#
loop_
_entity_poly.entity_id
_entity_poly.type
_entity_poly.pdbx_seq_one_letter_code
_entity_poly.pdbx_strand_id
1 'polypeptide(L)'
;MIKKFILATVITLSVTSINVLASENVNDKSDENKSSSLVGETYEIVKEPNMFFSISGDNVESYKDENGIEREEFKKDKEGQESINRLVTKTKSKYEIALAHENGKYTFLDSANTKEEAEKKVENASEKYNTFSAMPVVLNDSGQVAYSEKSMGRLVKYKNGSPAGYGEITNIYANPNLTNDFTYINHGYVDDVPIIEDRGNVAKIEVGGYEGWVNKDTSSGNYDLVIVPLNQVKNPSYYIVRDGELVHYISSDITNYSEGGYEVVIGPAPNFLNENVKYYSYDNKYFYKDLSTLIGDLQNDNHNNSVNANNPFYPYYMYLPFRSKTTFTAEELNNFIAKKTKSYSKLRGTGQAFIDAQNKYGANALLLLGLAANESAWGTSQIAQQKNNLFGINAIDSSPGASANSFETVEGCINDFAKYYISRGYSDPEDWRYFGGYLGNKGSGANVKYASDPFWGEKAGQNAYIADYWTSGKGIAGLKDYNYYQLGIYTGASSVTNKDNEKLYDVGGLYTERVEKIGATTILTSKEKINHNGKDCYEINPVRTTPVISNGSPVAFSGPYDWNDKGFVDASKVKLINEGKHSENVIGKWVMNEGIWYYYLGEKYAVGLKFIDGYWYYFNQNGEMQIGWQKIDGKWYYFRPDGNMKIGWEEINGYWYYFNGDGVMLTGTQKIDGVIYNFKDNGMLIE
;
A
#
# COMPACT_ATOMS: atom_id res chain seq x y z
N MET A 1 15.77 24.14 -62.32
CA MET A 1 15.97 24.64 -63.69
C MET A 1 14.60 24.67 -64.37
N ILE A 2 14.11 25.87 -64.70
CA ILE A 2 13.21 26.21 -65.83
C ILE A 2 11.69 25.85 -65.77
N LYS A 3 10.92 26.93 -65.52
CA LYS A 3 9.76 27.50 -66.26
C LYS A 3 8.30 27.03 -66.05
N LYS A 4 7.52 27.99 -65.54
CA LYS A 4 6.12 28.36 -65.90
C LYS A 4 5.89 28.55 -67.41
N PHE A 5 4.65 28.34 -67.88
CA PHE A 5 3.80 29.16 -68.79
C PHE A 5 2.45 28.38 -68.96
N ILE A 6 1.22 28.84 -68.61
CA ILE A 6 0.34 29.92 -69.17
C ILE A 6 -0.01 29.62 -70.65
N LEU A 7 -1.24 29.55 -71.22
CA LEU A 7 -2.59 30.11 -70.98
C LEU A 7 -3.68 29.41 -71.87
N ALA A 8 -4.98 29.57 -71.50
CA ALA A 8 -6.23 29.69 -72.31
C ALA A 8 -6.73 28.49 -73.15
N THR A 9 -8.03 28.18 -73.34
CA THR A 9 -9.25 28.98 -73.64
C THR A 9 -10.46 27.99 -73.54
N VAL A 10 -11.54 28.18 -72.75
CA VAL A 10 -12.87 28.83 -73.05
C VAL A 10 -14.07 27.88 -73.28
N ILE A 11 -15.13 28.09 -72.46
CA ILE A 11 -16.61 27.91 -72.67
C ILE A 11 -17.13 26.45 -72.68
N THR A 12 -18.21 26.03 -71.97
CA THR A 12 -19.50 26.66 -71.60
C THR A 12 -20.10 26.05 -70.32
N LEU A 13 -20.95 26.84 -69.66
CA LEU A 13 -21.71 26.59 -68.44
C LEU A 13 -22.78 25.47 -68.52
N SER A 14 -23.07 24.85 -67.37
CA SER A 14 -24.46 24.66 -66.92
C SER A 14 -24.57 24.94 -65.41
N VAL A 15 -25.58 25.75 -65.09
CA VAL A 15 -25.85 26.38 -63.80
C VAL A 15 -26.74 25.47 -62.97
N THR A 16 -26.43 25.26 -61.69
CA THR A 16 -27.46 25.05 -60.66
C THR A 16 -27.11 25.90 -59.44
N SER A 17 -28.15 26.54 -58.92
CA SER A 17 -28.13 27.83 -58.25
C SER A 17 -27.69 27.71 -56.78
N ILE A 18 -26.67 28.50 -56.43
CA ILE A 18 -26.37 28.92 -55.07
C ILE A 18 -27.19 30.19 -54.80
N ASN A 19 -28.09 30.15 -53.83
CA ASN A 19 -28.66 31.36 -53.25
C ASN A 19 -27.80 31.78 -52.07
N VAL A 20 -26.91 32.74 -52.32
CA VAL A 20 -26.39 33.65 -51.30
C VAL A 20 -27.19 34.94 -51.45
N LEU A 21 -27.91 35.33 -50.41
CA LEU A 21 -28.28 36.72 -50.17
C LEU A 21 -27.49 37.17 -48.94
N ALA A 22 -26.74 38.26 -49.15
CA ALA A 22 -25.88 38.88 -48.16
C ALA A 22 -26.66 39.85 -47.27
N SER A 23 -26.20 39.90 -46.01
CA SER A 23 -26.20 41.03 -45.09
C SER A 23 -27.52 41.75 -44.78
N GLU A 24 -28.05 41.48 -43.61
CA GLU A 24 -28.45 42.57 -42.71
C GLU A 24 -27.51 42.57 -41.50
N ASN A 25 -26.76 43.66 -41.36
CA ASN A 25 -26.17 44.06 -40.09
C ASN A 25 -27.32 44.31 -39.10
N VAL A 26 -27.64 43.31 -38.29
CA VAL A 26 -28.37 43.52 -37.05
C VAL A 26 -27.33 43.60 -35.96
N ASN A 27 -27.28 44.75 -35.30
CA ASN A 27 -26.62 44.92 -34.00
C ASN A 27 -27.00 43.73 -33.10
N ASP A 28 -26.02 42.87 -32.80
CA ASP A 28 -26.19 41.76 -31.87
C ASP A 28 -26.20 42.33 -30.44
N LYS A 29 -27.39 42.80 -30.05
CA LYS A 29 -27.79 43.15 -28.69
C LYS A 29 -29.15 42.53 -28.43
N SER A 30 -29.23 41.19 -28.32
CA SER A 30 -30.29 40.52 -27.55
C SER A 30 -30.11 39.01 -27.48
N ASP A 31 -29.17 38.53 -26.67
CA ASP A 31 -29.31 37.21 -26.00
C ASP A 31 -29.63 37.38 -24.49
N GLU A 32 -29.31 38.54 -23.89
CA GLU A 32 -29.68 38.87 -22.50
C GLU A 32 -31.20 38.83 -22.26
N ASN A 33 -32.01 39.14 -23.28
CA ASN A 33 -33.48 39.12 -23.17
C ASN A 33 -34.12 37.72 -23.22
N LYS A 34 -33.39 36.66 -23.61
CA LYS A 34 -33.88 35.27 -23.56
C LYS A 34 -33.49 34.55 -22.28
N SER A 35 -32.32 34.87 -21.70
CA SER A 35 -31.84 34.24 -20.45
C SER A 35 -32.84 34.41 -19.29
N SER A 36 -33.39 35.62 -19.12
CA SER A 36 -34.35 35.90 -18.03
C SER A 36 -35.64 35.06 -18.08
N SER A 37 -36.12 34.68 -19.27
CA SER A 37 -37.30 33.83 -19.41
C SER A 37 -37.06 32.35 -19.14
N LEU A 38 -35.80 31.90 -19.18
CA LEU A 38 -35.41 30.50 -18.96
C LEU A 38 -35.13 30.18 -17.49
N VAL A 39 -35.02 31.19 -16.62
CA VAL A 39 -34.71 31.03 -15.20
C VAL A 39 -35.70 30.08 -14.53
N GLY A 40 -35.19 29.03 -13.91
CA GLY A 40 -35.97 27.99 -13.23
C GLY A 40 -36.44 26.85 -14.13
N GLU A 41 -36.26 26.93 -15.45
CA GLU A 41 -36.58 25.82 -16.33
C GLU A 41 -35.70 24.61 -16.05
N THR A 42 -36.32 23.43 -16.01
CA THR A 42 -35.59 22.17 -15.82
C THR A 42 -34.84 21.77 -17.09
N TYR A 43 -33.61 21.28 -16.92
CA TYR A 43 -32.84 20.68 -18.00
C TYR A 43 -33.34 19.28 -18.32
N GLU A 44 -33.33 18.92 -19.60
CA GLU A 44 -33.43 17.54 -20.03
C GLU A 44 -32.09 16.84 -19.81
N ILE A 45 -32.12 15.63 -19.24
CA ILE A 45 -30.94 14.80 -19.02
C ILE A 45 -30.92 13.72 -20.09
N VAL A 46 -29.82 13.66 -20.84
CA VAL A 46 -29.56 12.65 -21.87
C VAL A 46 -28.43 11.76 -21.37
N LYS A 47 -28.63 10.44 -21.46
CA LYS A 47 -27.57 9.47 -21.22
C LYS A 47 -26.66 9.39 -22.44
N GLU A 48 -25.35 9.35 -22.22
CA GLU A 48 -24.39 9.20 -23.31
C GLU A 48 -24.64 7.89 -24.09
N PRO A 49 -24.65 7.92 -25.44
CA PRO A 49 -24.85 6.72 -26.24
C PRO A 49 -23.71 5.72 -26.04
N ASN A 50 -24.11 4.45 -25.85
CA ASN A 50 -23.21 3.35 -25.50
C ASN A 50 -22.28 2.99 -26.68
N MET A 51 -21.00 3.35 -26.60
CA MET A 51 -19.95 2.91 -27.54
C MET A 51 -18.96 1.91 -26.93
N PHE A 52 -19.24 1.35 -25.74
CA PHE A 52 -18.33 0.43 -25.04
C PHE A 52 -18.10 -0.93 -25.73
N PHE A 53 -18.70 -1.18 -26.88
CA PHE A 53 -18.66 -2.48 -27.56
C PHE A 53 -17.82 -2.48 -28.83
N SER A 54 -16.51 -2.32 -28.69
CA SER A 54 -15.56 -3.01 -29.57
C SER A 54 -14.21 -3.25 -28.88
N ILE A 55 -14.18 -4.12 -27.86
CA ILE A 55 -12.93 -4.81 -27.53
C ILE A 55 -12.82 -5.99 -28.49
N SER A 56 -12.14 -5.79 -29.62
CA SER A 56 -11.71 -6.90 -30.46
C SER A 56 -10.50 -7.57 -29.82
N GLY A 57 -10.66 -8.80 -29.32
CA GLY A 57 -9.57 -9.75 -29.05
C GLY A 57 -8.90 -9.64 -27.68
N ASP A 58 -8.83 -10.77 -26.99
CA ASP A 58 -7.81 -11.22 -26.03
C ASP A 58 -7.63 -10.52 -24.67
N ASN A 59 -8.32 -9.42 -24.37
CA ASN A 59 -8.23 -8.74 -23.05
C ASN A 59 -9.19 -9.25 -21.97
N VAL A 60 -9.90 -10.35 -22.21
CA VAL A 60 -11.09 -10.70 -21.42
C VAL A 60 -10.76 -11.50 -20.13
N GLU A 61 -9.57 -12.09 -20.01
CA GLU A 61 -9.26 -13.02 -18.90
C GLU A 61 -8.87 -12.35 -17.57
N SER A 62 -8.20 -11.20 -17.59
CA SER A 62 -7.88 -10.47 -16.35
C SER A 62 -9.13 -9.93 -15.66
N TYR A 63 -10.22 -9.70 -16.40
CA TYR A 63 -11.48 -9.19 -15.87
C TYR A 63 -12.41 -10.30 -15.39
N LYS A 64 -12.00 -11.56 -15.47
CA LYS A 64 -12.82 -12.70 -15.10
C LYS A 64 -12.33 -13.37 -13.81
N ASP A 65 -13.27 -13.84 -13.02
CA ASP A 65 -13.08 -14.68 -11.86
C ASP A 65 -12.64 -16.10 -12.25
N GLU A 66 -12.48 -16.95 -11.23
CA GLU A 66 -12.08 -18.36 -11.37
C GLU A 66 -13.02 -19.23 -12.23
N ASN A 67 -14.23 -18.76 -12.58
CA ASN A 67 -15.22 -19.44 -13.40
C ASN A 67 -15.30 -18.86 -14.83
N GLY A 68 -14.45 -17.89 -15.18
CA GLY A 68 -14.55 -17.17 -16.45
C GLY A 68 -15.72 -16.17 -16.48
N ILE A 69 -16.29 -15.83 -15.31
CA ILE A 69 -17.35 -14.83 -15.13
C ILE A 69 -16.67 -13.50 -14.83
N GLU A 70 -17.12 -12.40 -15.41
CA GLU A 70 -16.55 -11.07 -15.11
C GLU A 70 -16.56 -10.80 -13.59
N ARG A 71 -15.41 -10.37 -13.03
CA ARG A 71 -15.31 -10.05 -11.60
C ARG A 71 -16.32 -8.96 -11.30
N GLU A 72 -17.07 -9.13 -10.20
CA GLU A 72 -18.17 -8.23 -9.83
C GLU A 72 -17.74 -6.75 -9.74
N GLU A 73 -16.48 -6.46 -9.41
CA GLU A 73 -15.92 -5.10 -9.43
C GLU A 73 -16.05 -4.43 -10.82
N PHE A 74 -15.62 -5.08 -11.90
CA PHE A 74 -15.67 -4.51 -13.25
C PHE A 74 -17.08 -4.44 -13.80
N LYS A 75 -17.91 -5.44 -13.46
CA LYS A 75 -19.31 -5.45 -13.87
C LYS A 75 -20.05 -4.25 -13.27
N LYS A 76 -19.86 -3.98 -11.98
CA LYS A 76 -20.52 -2.86 -11.29
C LYS A 76 -19.96 -1.50 -11.75
N ASP A 77 -18.67 -1.42 -12.00
CA ASP A 77 -18.05 -0.20 -12.56
C ASP A 77 -18.57 0.10 -13.96
N LYS A 78 -18.73 -0.94 -14.77
CA LYS A 78 -19.36 -0.81 -16.09
C LYS A 78 -20.77 -0.26 -16.03
N GLU A 79 -21.60 -0.82 -15.18
CA GLU A 79 -22.97 -0.33 -14.98
C GLU A 79 -22.96 1.13 -14.47
N GLY A 80 -21.97 1.52 -13.68
CA GLY A 80 -21.79 2.87 -13.18
C GLY A 80 -21.30 3.89 -14.21
N GLN A 81 -20.38 3.54 -15.10
CA GLN A 81 -19.93 4.45 -16.16
C GLN A 81 -21.03 4.73 -17.20
N GLU A 82 -21.95 3.79 -17.41
CA GLU A 82 -23.16 3.99 -18.23
C GLU A 82 -24.14 5.02 -17.64
N SER A 83 -23.90 5.52 -16.41
CA SER A 83 -24.74 6.51 -15.73
C SER A 83 -24.32 7.97 -15.97
N ILE A 84 -23.21 8.23 -16.67
CA ILE A 84 -22.74 9.59 -16.92
C ILE A 84 -23.75 10.34 -17.79
N ASN A 85 -24.31 11.40 -17.20
CA ASN A 85 -25.38 12.21 -17.78
C ASN A 85 -24.81 13.46 -18.46
N ARG A 86 -25.41 13.86 -19.58
CA ARG A 86 -25.25 15.19 -20.19
C ARG A 86 -26.58 15.94 -20.16
N LEU A 87 -26.50 17.26 -20.01
CA LEU A 87 -27.67 18.14 -19.98
C LEU A 87 -27.86 18.77 -21.35
N VAL A 88 -29.10 18.79 -21.86
CA VAL A 88 -29.40 19.52 -23.09
C VAL A 88 -29.33 21.02 -22.79
N THR A 89 -28.30 21.69 -23.32
CA THR A 89 -28.08 23.13 -23.11
C THR A 89 -29.26 23.95 -23.63
N LYS A 90 -29.60 25.03 -22.92
CA LYS A 90 -30.79 25.86 -23.24
C LYS A 90 -30.47 27.08 -24.09
N THR A 91 -29.20 27.44 -24.20
CA THR A 91 -28.66 28.62 -24.86
C THR A 91 -27.51 28.23 -25.79
N LYS A 92 -27.03 29.20 -26.58
CA LYS A 92 -25.83 29.05 -27.42
C LYS A 92 -24.56 29.57 -26.74
N SER A 93 -24.66 29.99 -25.47
CA SER A 93 -23.53 30.49 -24.71
C SER A 93 -22.52 29.37 -24.46
N LYS A 94 -21.24 29.74 -24.31
CA LYS A 94 -20.19 28.75 -24.02
C LYS A 94 -20.35 28.09 -22.65
N TYR A 95 -20.99 28.79 -21.73
CA TYR A 95 -21.26 28.32 -20.38
C TYR A 95 -22.68 28.65 -19.98
N GLU A 96 -23.28 27.76 -19.19
CA GLU A 96 -24.55 28.01 -18.51
C GLU A 96 -24.36 27.86 -17.00
N ILE A 97 -25.14 28.61 -16.23
CA ILE A 97 -25.18 28.50 -14.78
C ILE A 97 -26.48 27.79 -14.46
N ALA A 98 -26.38 26.68 -13.73
CA ALA A 98 -27.52 25.89 -13.31
C ALA A 98 -27.53 25.71 -11.79
N LEU A 99 -28.71 25.44 -11.23
CA LEU A 99 -28.85 24.89 -9.89
C LEU A 99 -28.95 23.37 -10.01
N ALA A 100 -27.95 22.67 -9.51
CA ALA A 100 -27.95 21.22 -9.31
C ALA A 100 -28.72 20.88 -8.04
N HIS A 101 -29.85 20.20 -8.17
CA HIS A 101 -30.71 19.79 -7.05
C HIS A 101 -30.29 18.44 -6.51
N GLU A 102 -30.51 18.23 -5.22
CA GLU A 102 -30.14 16.98 -4.53
C GLU A 102 -30.66 15.72 -5.23
N ASN A 103 -31.89 15.78 -5.74
CA ASN A 103 -32.58 14.69 -6.43
C ASN A 103 -32.05 14.39 -7.86
N GLY A 104 -30.91 14.98 -8.25
CA GLY A 104 -30.29 14.80 -9.56
C GLY A 104 -30.82 15.71 -10.68
N LYS A 105 -31.83 16.56 -10.42
CA LYS A 105 -32.35 17.52 -11.41
C LYS A 105 -31.47 18.76 -11.50
N TYR A 106 -31.56 19.45 -12.63
CA TYR A 106 -30.91 20.73 -12.86
C TYR A 106 -31.91 21.77 -13.32
N THR A 107 -31.79 23.02 -12.87
CA THR A 107 -32.60 24.14 -13.37
C THR A 107 -31.74 25.32 -13.79
N PHE A 108 -32.07 25.96 -14.91
CA PHE A 108 -31.32 27.10 -15.46
C PHE A 108 -31.35 28.31 -14.54
N LEU A 109 -30.21 29.00 -14.41
CA LEU A 109 -30.08 30.22 -13.62
C LEU A 109 -29.62 31.40 -14.48
N ASP A 110 -28.58 31.21 -15.30
CA ASP A 110 -28.02 32.25 -16.17
C ASP A 110 -27.11 31.63 -17.25
N SER A 111 -26.50 32.45 -18.12
CA SER A 111 -25.47 32.00 -19.08
C SER A 111 -24.29 32.96 -19.13
N ALA A 112 -23.14 32.49 -19.64
CA ALA A 112 -21.91 33.26 -19.75
C ALA A 112 -21.09 32.83 -20.98
N ASN A 113 -20.27 33.75 -21.50
CA ASN A 113 -19.44 33.45 -22.68
C ASN A 113 -17.96 33.21 -22.33
N THR A 114 -17.55 33.54 -21.10
CA THR A 114 -16.22 33.24 -20.59
C THR A 114 -16.31 32.43 -19.29
N LYS A 115 -15.26 31.64 -19.02
CA LYS A 115 -15.18 30.81 -17.82
C LYS A 115 -15.17 31.65 -16.54
N GLU A 116 -14.35 32.70 -16.53
CA GLU A 116 -14.21 33.61 -15.40
C GLU A 116 -15.54 34.30 -15.05
N GLU A 117 -16.32 34.70 -16.07
CA GLU A 117 -17.66 35.23 -15.87
C GLU A 117 -18.60 34.17 -15.27
N ALA A 118 -18.57 32.93 -15.78
CA ALA A 118 -19.41 31.84 -15.30
C ALA A 118 -19.11 31.50 -13.83
N GLU A 119 -17.83 31.38 -13.48
CA GLU A 119 -17.36 31.10 -12.12
C GLU A 119 -17.79 32.21 -11.15
N LYS A 120 -17.60 33.49 -11.53
CA LYS A 120 -18.07 34.62 -10.72
C LYS A 120 -19.59 34.64 -10.53
N LYS A 121 -20.36 34.23 -11.54
CA LYS A 121 -21.82 34.09 -11.42
C LYS A 121 -22.21 32.96 -10.47
N VAL A 122 -21.47 31.85 -10.45
CA VAL A 122 -21.62 30.79 -9.45
C VAL A 122 -21.30 31.30 -8.06
N GLU A 123 -20.17 31.98 -7.85
CA GLU A 123 -19.78 32.56 -6.56
C GLU A 123 -20.88 33.49 -5.99
N ASN A 124 -21.42 34.39 -6.83
CA ASN A 124 -22.52 35.28 -6.42
C ASN A 124 -23.82 34.49 -6.12
N ALA A 125 -24.11 33.45 -6.91
CA ALA A 125 -25.28 32.61 -6.69
C ALA A 125 -25.16 31.77 -5.41
N SER A 126 -23.94 31.40 -5.01
CA SER A 126 -23.67 30.60 -3.82
C SER A 126 -24.09 31.30 -2.53
N GLU A 127 -24.00 32.63 -2.46
CA GLU A 127 -24.52 33.41 -1.32
C GLU A 127 -26.01 33.14 -1.04
N LYS A 128 -26.77 32.82 -2.10
CA LYS A 128 -28.21 32.58 -2.01
C LYS A 128 -28.57 31.10 -1.95
N TYR A 129 -27.86 30.26 -2.69
CA TYR A 129 -28.32 28.91 -2.98
C TYR A 129 -27.44 27.80 -2.44
N ASN A 130 -26.18 28.02 -2.05
CA ASN A 130 -25.24 26.94 -1.69
C ASN A 130 -25.68 26.15 -0.45
N THR A 131 -26.60 25.22 -0.68
CA THR A 131 -27.31 24.40 0.30
C THR A 131 -27.21 22.95 -0.13
N PHE A 132 -27.45 22.01 0.78
CA PHE A 132 -27.50 20.60 0.38
C PHE A 132 -28.66 20.31 -0.59
N SER A 133 -29.75 21.08 -0.56
CA SER A 133 -30.89 20.88 -1.48
C SER A 133 -30.62 21.34 -2.91
N ALA A 134 -29.81 22.38 -3.10
CA ALA A 134 -29.52 22.96 -4.41
C ALA A 134 -28.13 23.62 -4.39
N MET A 135 -27.33 23.44 -5.43
CA MET A 135 -25.99 24.01 -5.53
C MET A 135 -25.80 24.66 -6.91
N PRO A 136 -25.30 25.91 -6.99
CA PRO A 136 -24.94 26.51 -8.27
C PRO A 136 -23.75 25.78 -8.91
N VAL A 137 -23.83 25.57 -10.22
CA VAL A 137 -22.80 24.91 -11.02
C VAL A 137 -22.61 25.63 -12.34
N VAL A 138 -21.42 25.49 -12.92
CA VAL A 138 -21.16 25.86 -14.32
C VAL A 138 -21.31 24.63 -15.19
N LEU A 139 -22.11 24.73 -16.24
CA LEU A 139 -22.18 23.78 -17.34
C LEU A 139 -21.35 24.31 -18.52
N ASN A 140 -20.60 23.42 -19.18
CA ASN A 140 -19.97 23.73 -20.47
C ASN A 140 -20.97 23.60 -21.63
N ASP A 141 -20.55 23.96 -22.84
CA ASP A 141 -21.36 23.88 -24.06
C ASP A 141 -21.75 22.45 -24.49
N SER A 142 -21.07 21.43 -23.94
CA SER A 142 -21.46 20.03 -24.07
C SER A 142 -22.51 19.59 -23.04
N GLY A 143 -22.92 20.46 -22.11
CA GLY A 143 -23.90 20.14 -21.07
C GLY A 143 -23.35 19.33 -19.90
N GLN A 144 -22.03 19.33 -19.69
CA GLN A 144 -21.37 18.69 -18.54
C GLN A 144 -21.07 19.73 -17.47
N VAL A 145 -21.10 19.30 -16.21
CA VAL A 145 -20.66 20.13 -15.08
C VAL A 145 -19.16 20.35 -15.19
N ALA A 146 -18.76 21.61 -15.35
CA ALA A 146 -17.37 22.04 -15.50
C ALA A 146 -16.78 22.58 -14.19
N TYR A 147 -17.62 23.10 -13.29
CA TYR A 147 -17.23 23.69 -12.00
C TYR A 147 -18.38 23.70 -10.99
N SER A 148 -18.04 23.51 -9.72
CA SER A 148 -18.88 23.69 -8.53
C SER A 148 -17.98 23.95 -7.31
N GLU A 149 -18.34 24.89 -6.44
CA GLU A 149 -17.54 25.25 -5.25
C GLU A 149 -17.23 24.06 -4.33
N LYS A 150 -18.22 23.16 -4.16
CA LYS A 150 -18.03 21.89 -3.45
C LYS A 150 -18.38 20.75 -4.39
N SER A 151 -17.41 19.90 -4.64
CA SER A 151 -17.56 18.81 -5.59
C SER A 151 -16.61 17.66 -5.30
N MET A 152 -16.96 16.52 -5.87
CA MET A 152 -16.07 15.39 -6.05
C MET A 152 -15.88 15.16 -7.55
N GLY A 153 -14.86 14.38 -7.88
CA GLY A 153 -14.60 13.96 -9.24
C GLY A 153 -15.04 12.52 -9.46
N ARG A 154 -15.59 12.27 -10.65
CA ARG A 154 -15.67 10.92 -11.22
C ARG A 154 -14.51 10.71 -12.17
N LEU A 155 -13.70 9.69 -11.92
CA LEU A 155 -12.62 9.29 -12.79
C LEU A 155 -13.20 8.54 -14.00
N VAL A 156 -12.85 9.01 -15.17
CA VAL A 156 -13.32 8.46 -16.44
C VAL A 156 -12.18 8.47 -17.43
N LYS A 157 -12.36 7.89 -18.61
CA LYS A 157 -11.45 8.11 -19.73
C LYS A 157 -12.24 8.48 -20.96
N TYR A 158 -12.02 9.67 -21.50
CA TYR A 158 -12.58 10.08 -22.79
C TYR A 158 -11.47 10.24 -23.82
N LYS A 159 -11.76 9.76 -25.03
CA LYS A 159 -10.92 9.95 -26.22
C LYS A 159 -11.79 10.43 -27.37
N ASN A 160 -11.39 11.54 -28.00
CA ASN A 160 -12.11 12.11 -29.15
C ASN A 160 -13.62 12.30 -28.91
N GLY A 161 -13.99 12.75 -27.71
CA GLY A 161 -15.36 13.07 -27.32
C GLY A 161 -16.20 11.88 -26.83
N SER A 162 -15.62 10.67 -26.79
CA SER A 162 -16.31 9.42 -26.43
C SER A 162 -15.64 8.70 -25.25
N PRO A 163 -16.38 7.97 -24.39
CA PRO A 163 -15.78 7.12 -23.36
C PRO A 163 -14.83 6.08 -23.97
N ALA A 164 -13.69 5.85 -23.33
CA ALA A 164 -12.70 4.84 -23.70
C ALA A 164 -12.89 3.57 -22.86
N GLY A 165 -12.40 2.43 -23.36
CA GLY A 165 -12.61 1.13 -22.70
C GLY A 165 -11.69 0.88 -21.49
N TYR A 166 -12.00 -0.19 -20.73
CA TYR A 166 -11.34 -0.60 -19.48
C TYR A 166 -9.84 -0.88 -19.55
N GLY A 167 -9.25 -1.03 -20.75
CA GLY A 167 -7.80 -1.21 -20.89
C GLY A 167 -6.99 0.09 -20.75
N GLU A 168 -7.67 1.23 -20.57
CA GLU A 168 -7.04 2.55 -20.61
C GLU A 168 -6.70 3.07 -19.21
N ILE A 169 -5.57 3.78 -19.15
CA ILE A 169 -5.06 4.37 -17.91
C ILE A 169 -5.24 5.89 -17.88
N THR A 170 -5.43 6.40 -16.68
CA THR A 170 -5.36 7.82 -16.34
C THR A 170 -4.04 8.06 -15.62
N ASN A 171 -3.21 8.96 -16.18
CA ASN A 171 -1.96 9.36 -15.55
C ASN A 171 -2.23 10.42 -14.49
N ILE A 172 -1.58 10.29 -13.34
CA ILE A 172 -1.64 11.26 -12.25
C ILE A 172 -0.31 12.00 -12.20
N TYR A 173 -0.36 13.31 -12.47
CA TYR A 173 0.83 14.13 -12.69
C TYR A 173 1.26 14.85 -11.42
N ALA A 174 2.57 15.08 -11.27
CA ALA A 174 3.11 15.84 -10.15
C ALA A 174 2.87 17.36 -10.25
N ASN A 175 2.48 17.87 -11.42
CA ASN A 175 2.30 19.30 -11.67
C ASN A 175 1.11 19.59 -12.61
N PRO A 176 0.54 20.81 -12.54
CA PRO A 176 -0.64 21.21 -13.31
C PRO A 176 -0.41 21.31 -14.82
N ASN A 177 0.85 21.29 -15.30
CA ASN A 177 1.14 21.30 -16.74
C ASN A 177 1.02 19.91 -17.38
N LEU A 178 0.63 18.89 -16.60
CA LEU A 178 0.50 17.49 -17.02
C LEU A 178 1.79 16.93 -17.62
N THR A 179 2.92 17.32 -17.03
CA THR A 179 4.25 16.76 -17.32
C THR A 179 4.70 15.90 -16.15
N ASN A 180 5.56 14.91 -16.37
CA ASN A 180 6.08 14.02 -15.33
C ASN A 180 4.96 13.29 -14.55
N ASP A 181 4.41 12.24 -15.16
CA ASP A 181 3.49 11.33 -14.49
C ASP A 181 4.17 10.70 -13.26
N PHE A 182 3.54 10.85 -12.10
CA PHE A 182 4.02 10.26 -10.86
C PHE A 182 3.55 8.81 -10.74
N THR A 183 2.28 8.57 -11.06
CA THR A 183 1.66 7.25 -11.09
C THR A 183 0.57 7.21 -12.16
N TYR A 184 -0.05 6.05 -12.32
CA TYR A 184 -1.15 5.81 -13.23
C TYR A 184 -2.20 4.98 -12.52
N ILE A 185 -3.46 5.18 -12.90
CA ILE A 185 -4.60 4.42 -12.42
C ILE A 185 -5.44 3.91 -13.57
N ASN A 186 -6.26 2.90 -13.33
CA ASN A 186 -7.31 2.49 -14.23
C ASN A 186 -8.66 2.83 -13.60
N HIS A 187 -9.43 3.65 -14.31
CA HIS A 187 -10.76 4.12 -13.95
C HIS A 187 -11.78 3.00 -13.74
N GLY A 188 -11.49 1.77 -14.20
CA GLY A 188 -12.28 0.56 -13.93
C GLY A 188 -12.24 0.05 -12.48
N TYR A 189 -11.36 0.58 -11.64
CA TYR A 189 -11.23 0.16 -10.23
C TYR A 189 -11.69 1.21 -9.22
N VAL A 190 -11.91 2.45 -9.67
CA VAL A 190 -12.23 3.61 -8.82
C VAL A 190 -13.09 4.59 -9.61
N ASP A 191 -14.28 4.90 -9.10
CA ASP A 191 -15.13 5.96 -9.66
C ASP A 191 -14.83 7.30 -9.00
N ASP A 192 -14.70 7.37 -7.68
CA ASP A 192 -14.75 8.62 -6.94
C ASP A 192 -13.40 9.13 -6.39
N VAL A 193 -13.20 10.44 -6.48
CA VAL A 193 -12.05 11.14 -5.89
C VAL A 193 -12.44 12.52 -5.33
N PRO A 194 -11.86 12.98 -4.20
CA PRO A 194 -11.98 14.36 -3.77
C PRO A 194 -11.23 15.29 -4.73
N ILE A 195 -11.79 16.48 -4.96
CA ILE A 195 -11.13 17.55 -5.73
C ILE A 195 -10.53 18.55 -4.75
N ILE A 196 -9.21 18.68 -4.79
CA ILE A 196 -8.43 19.58 -3.94
C ILE A 196 -8.34 20.96 -4.58
N GLU A 197 -8.08 21.01 -5.88
CA GLU A 197 -7.94 22.28 -6.61
C GLU A 197 -8.46 22.14 -8.04
N ASP A 198 -9.17 23.14 -8.54
CA ASP A 198 -9.66 23.22 -9.92
C ASP A 198 -9.02 24.40 -10.65
N ARG A 199 -8.31 24.15 -11.75
CA ARG A 199 -7.69 25.19 -12.61
C ARG A 199 -8.27 25.19 -14.03
N GLY A 200 -9.53 24.83 -14.16
CA GLY A 200 -10.27 24.80 -15.42
C GLY A 200 -10.05 23.57 -16.26
N ASN A 201 -8.93 23.43 -16.96
CA ASN A 201 -8.67 22.26 -17.81
C ASN A 201 -7.95 21.13 -17.07
N VAL A 202 -7.52 21.38 -15.83
CA VAL A 202 -6.89 20.40 -14.95
C VAL A 202 -7.46 20.54 -13.53
N ALA A 203 -7.41 19.45 -12.77
CA ALA A 203 -7.73 19.46 -11.34
C ALA A 203 -6.68 18.67 -10.56
N LYS A 204 -6.41 19.11 -9.33
CA LYS A 204 -5.67 18.35 -8.33
C LYS A 204 -6.65 17.50 -7.53
N ILE A 205 -6.39 16.20 -7.43
CA ILE A 205 -7.22 15.21 -6.74
C ILE A 205 -6.39 14.41 -5.74
N GLU A 206 -7.03 13.69 -4.83
CA GLU A 206 -6.38 12.62 -4.06
C GLU A 206 -6.90 11.25 -4.53
N VAL A 207 -6.00 10.32 -4.83
CA VAL A 207 -6.35 8.93 -5.15
C VAL A 207 -5.32 7.98 -4.57
N GLY A 208 -5.77 7.01 -3.77
CA GLY A 208 -4.90 6.03 -3.12
C GLY A 208 -3.74 6.67 -2.32
N GLY A 209 -4.00 7.79 -1.65
CA GLY A 209 -3.04 8.54 -0.83
C GLY A 209 -1.99 9.32 -1.60
N TYR A 210 -2.18 9.55 -2.90
CA TYR A 210 -1.38 10.50 -3.67
C TYR A 210 -2.23 11.68 -4.11
N GLU A 211 -1.76 12.87 -3.80
CA GLU A 211 -2.31 14.10 -4.32
C GLU A 211 -1.62 14.51 -5.64
N GLY A 212 -2.37 14.56 -6.72
CA GLY A 212 -1.80 14.88 -8.03
C GLY A 212 -2.79 15.43 -9.03
N TRP A 213 -2.29 15.80 -10.19
CA TRP A 213 -3.03 16.52 -11.22
C TRP A 213 -3.56 15.58 -12.29
N VAL A 214 -4.80 15.81 -12.74
CA VAL A 214 -5.45 15.08 -13.83
C VAL A 214 -6.04 16.02 -14.86
N ASN A 215 -6.15 15.53 -16.10
CA ASN A 215 -6.76 16.26 -17.21
C ASN A 215 -8.28 16.27 -17.08
N LYS A 216 -8.90 17.45 -17.21
CA LYS A 216 -10.36 17.61 -17.27
C LYS A 216 -10.84 18.47 -18.43
N ASP A 217 -10.01 18.64 -19.48
CA ASP A 217 -10.34 19.47 -20.64
C ASP A 217 -11.42 18.81 -21.53
N THR A 218 -12.67 18.98 -21.14
CA THR A 218 -13.83 18.48 -21.87
C THR A 218 -13.92 19.06 -23.28
N SER A 219 -13.39 20.27 -23.51
CA SER A 219 -13.45 20.95 -24.82
C SER A 219 -12.57 20.26 -25.87
N SER A 220 -11.53 19.57 -25.43
CA SER A 220 -10.65 18.79 -26.31
C SER A 220 -11.25 17.44 -26.73
N GLY A 221 -12.33 17.00 -26.05
CA GLY A 221 -12.85 15.64 -26.14
C GLY A 221 -11.94 14.56 -25.53
N ASN A 222 -10.80 14.94 -24.94
CA ASN A 222 -9.87 14.04 -24.26
C ASN A 222 -9.70 14.49 -22.81
N TYR A 223 -10.29 13.77 -21.87
CA TYR A 223 -10.29 14.15 -20.45
C TYR A 223 -10.50 12.92 -19.57
N ASP A 224 -10.08 13.04 -18.31
CA ASP A 224 -9.97 11.93 -17.38
C ASP A 224 -10.83 12.11 -16.10
N LEU A 225 -11.59 13.22 -16.02
CA LEU A 225 -12.36 13.60 -14.84
C LEU A 225 -13.66 14.32 -15.23
N VAL A 226 -14.77 13.96 -14.57
CA VAL A 226 -16.05 14.67 -14.61
C VAL A 226 -16.38 15.19 -13.21
N ILE A 227 -16.96 16.40 -13.11
CA ILE A 227 -17.31 17.02 -11.84
C ILE A 227 -18.69 16.55 -11.37
N VAL A 228 -18.79 16.19 -10.10
CA VAL A 228 -20.05 15.89 -9.41
C VAL A 228 -20.25 16.86 -8.25
N PRO A 229 -21.30 17.70 -8.27
CA PRO A 229 -21.64 18.56 -7.14
C PRO A 229 -21.88 17.75 -5.87
N LEU A 230 -21.39 18.23 -4.73
CA LEU A 230 -21.37 17.44 -3.49
C LEU A 230 -22.78 16.99 -3.03
N ASN A 231 -23.82 17.77 -3.31
CA ASN A 231 -25.20 17.38 -2.98
C ASN A 231 -25.77 16.23 -3.82
N GLN A 232 -25.12 15.88 -4.92
CA GLN A 232 -25.46 14.74 -5.78
C GLN A 232 -24.54 13.53 -5.58
N VAL A 233 -23.58 13.62 -4.65
CA VAL A 233 -22.78 12.48 -4.18
C VAL A 233 -23.66 11.64 -3.24
N LYS A 234 -24.03 10.43 -3.66
CA LYS A 234 -24.98 9.55 -2.94
C LYS A 234 -24.37 8.23 -2.49
N ASN A 235 -23.35 7.75 -3.20
CA ASN A 235 -22.68 6.49 -2.92
C ASN A 235 -21.15 6.66 -2.97
N PRO A 236 -20.56 7.53 -2.15
CA PRO A 236 -19.09 7.66 -2.05
C PRO A 236 -18.44 6.38 -1.50
N SER A 237 -17.18 6.14 -1.84
CA SER A 237 -16.34 5.13 -1.19
C SER A 237 -16.20 5.43 0.31
N TYR A 238 -16.20 4.41 1.15
CA TYR A 238 -16.13 4.56 2.60
C TYR A 238 -15.55 3.34 3.30
N TYR A 239 -15.10 3.53 4.53
CA TYR A 239 -14.66 2.51 5.45
C TYR A 239 -15.71 2.28 6.52
N ILE A 240 -15.84 1.03 6.94
CA ILE A 240 -16.76 0.62 8.00
C ILE A 240 -16.12 -0.49 8.81
N VAL A 241 -16.34 -0.47 10.13
CA VAL A 241 -15.93 -1.56 11.01
C VAL A 241 -17.07 -2.57 11.10
N ARG A 242 -16.77 -3.84 10.81
CA ARG A 242 -17.69 -4.98 10.92
C ARG A 242 -16.98 -6.16 11.57
N ASP A 243 -17.53 -6.65 12.67
CA ASP A 243 -17.00 -7.74 13.49
C ASP A 243 -15.53 -7.53 13.91
N GLY A 244 -15.17 -6.26 14.17
CA GLY A 244 -13.80 -5.84 14.49
C GLY A 244 -12.83 -5.77 13.30
N GLU A 245 -13.27 -6.07 12.09
CA GLU A 245 -12.51 -5.89 10.85
C GLU A 245 -12.80 -4.53 10.22
N LEU A 246 -11.78 -3.88 9.67
CA LEU A 246 -11.93 -2.70 8.82
C LEU A 246 -12.21 -3.14 7.39
N VAL A 247 -13.33 -2.71 6.85
CA VAL A 247 -13.76 -3.01 5.47
C VAL A 247 -13.79 -1.70 4.69
N HIS A 248 -13.17 -1.70 3.51
CA HIS A 248 -13.26 -0.62 2.54
C HIS A 248 -14.33 -0.98 1.50
N TYR A 249 -15.39 -0.18 1.44
CA TYR A 249 -16.36 -0.18 0.35
C TYR A 249 -15.89 0.80 -0.72
N ILE A 250 -15.70 0.29 -1.93
CA ILE A 250 -15.23 1.03 -3.10
C ILE A 250 -16.43 1.23 -4.02
N SER A 251 -16.76 2.49 -4.27
CA SER A 251 -17.86 2.87 -5.15
C SER A 251 -17.54 2.59 -6.61
N SER A 252 -18.56 2.16 -7.34
CA SER A 252 -18.54 2.00 -8.79
C SER A 252 -19.43 3.04 -9.49
N ASP A 253 -20.22 3.79 -8.73
CA ASP A 253 -21.01 4.94 -9.20
C ASP A 253 -21.36 5.81 -8.00
N ILE A 254 -20.67 6.94 -7.89
CA ILE A 254 -20.82 7.87 -6.77
C ILE A 254 -22.20 8.56 -6.75
N THR A 255 -22.92 8.56 -7.86
CA THR A 255 -24.21 9.27 -8.04
C THR A 255 -25.44 8.38 -7.83
N ASN A 256 -25.25 7.06 -7.74
CA ASN A 256 -26.35 6.10 -7.67
C ASN A 256 -26.96 5.99 -6.25
N TYR A 257 -28.30 5.95 -6.18
CA TYR A 257 -29.07 5.80 -4.94
C TYR A 257 -29.28 4.35 -4.49
N SER A 258 -29.14 3.39 -5.40
CA SER A 258 -29.50 1.97 -5.15
C SER A 258 -28.31 1.09 -4.76
N GLU A 259 -27.18 1.72 -4.40
CA GLU A 259 -25.87 1.12 -4.14
C GLU A 259 -25.19 0.53 -5.41
N GLY A 260 -23.89 0.76 -5.53
CA GLY A 260 -23.01 0.28 -6.61
C GLY A 260 -21.56 0.29 -6.14
N GLY A 261 -20.94 -0.88 -6.00
CA GLY A 261 -19.59 -0.99 -5.44
C GLY A 261 -19.21 -2.39 -4.96
N TYR A 262 -17.98 -2.53 -4.48
CA TYR A 262 -17.43 -3.78 -3.97
C TYR A 262 -16.62 -3.55 -2.69
N GLU A 263 -16.26 -4.63 -1.99
CA GLU A 263 -15.64 -4.52 -0.66
C GLU A 263 -14.30 -5.25 -0.59
N VAL A 264 -13.36 -4.65 0.15
CA VAL A 264 -12.05 -5.20 0.47
C VAL A 264 -11.86 -5.18 1.99
N VAL A 265 -11.47 -6.31 2.57
CA VAL A 265 -11.19 -6.40 4.01
C VAL A 265 -9.73 -6.01 4.24
N ILE A 266 -9.51 -4.92 4.97
CA ILE A 266 -8.19 -4.34 5.20
C ILE A 266 -7.43 -5.08 6.30
N GLY A 267 -8.16 -5.63 7.27
CA GLY A 267 -7.62 -6.34 8.44
C GLY A 267 -8.29 -5.87 9.74
N PRO A 268 -7.67 -6.10 10.91
CA PRO A 268 -8.21 -5.64 12.19
C PRO A 268 -8.40 -4.13 12.22
N ALA A 269 -9.56 -3.68 12.69
CA ALA A 269 -9.91 -2.27 12.78
C ALA A 269 -9.15 -1.55 13.91
N PRO A 270 -8.75 -0.29 13.70
CA PRO A 270 -8.19 0.52 14.76
C PRO A 270 -9.27 0.93 15.78
N ASN A 271 -8.90 0.97 17.06
CA ASN A 271 -9.82 1.22 18.18
C ASN A 271 -10.52 2.60 18.17
N PHE A 272 -10.08 3.54 17.33
CA PHE A 272 -10.72 4.85 17.21
C PHE A 272 -11.92 4.87 16.24
N LEU A 273 -12.13 3.80 15.47
CA LEU A 273 -13.28 3.64 14.59
C LEU A 273 -14.37 2.83 15.30
N ASN A 274 -15.62 3.27 15.15
CA ASN A 274 -16.76 2.61 15.76
C ASN A 274 -17.40 1.61 14.78
N GLU A 275 -17.90 0.51 15.34
CA GLU A 275 -18.69 -0.50 14.64
C GLU A 275 -19.87 0.13 13.88
N ASN A 276 -20.09 -0.32 12.64
CA ASN A 276 -21.22 0.10 11.79
C ASN A 276 -21.34 1.62 11.51
N VAL A 277 -20.26 2.38 11.69
CA VAL A 277 -20.20 3.80 11.30
C VAL A 277 -19.40 3.94 10.01
N LYS A 278 -19.92 4.70 9.04
CA LYS A 278 -19.22 5.01 7.78
C LYS A 278 -18.19 6.12 8.01
N TYR A 279 -17.00 5.92 7.48
CA TYR A 279 -15.90 6.88 7.50
C TYR A 279 -15.32 7.07 6.10
N TYR A 280 -14.93 8.29 5.75
CA TYR A 280 -14.31 8.62 4.47
C TYR A 280 -12.79 8.75 4.65
N SER A 281 -12.03 8.18 3.72
CA SER A 281 -10.57 8.29 3.65
C SER A 281 -10.13 7.97 2.22
N TYR A 282 -9.28 8.80 1.63
CA TYR A 282 -8.70 8.56 0.29
C TYR A 282 -7.21 8.25 0.34
N ASP A 283 -6.64 8.14 1.55
CA ASP A 283 -5.24 7.82 1.81
C ASP A 283 -5.01 6.59 2.71
N ASN A 284 -6.10 6.01 3.24
CA ASN A 284 -6.13 4.91 4.20
C ASN A 284 -5.52 5.22 5.58
N LYS A 285 -5.21 6.49 5.89
CA LYS A 285 -4.54 6.88 7.14
C LYS A 285 -5.39 7.79 7.99
N TYR A 286 -6.08 8.77 7.39
CA TYR A 286 -6.93 9.72 8.10
C TYR A 286 -8.40 9.51 7.73
N PHE A 287 -9.26 9.44 8.75
CA PHE A 287 -10.66 9.07 8.60
C PHE A 287 -11.59 10.22 9.00
N TYR A 288 -12.63 10.46 8.22
CA TYR A 288 -13.59 11.56 8.40
C TYR A 288 -15.01 11.03 8.47
N LYS A 289 -15.90 11.73 9.17
CA LYS A 289 -17.35 11.40 9.17
C LYS A 289 -18.15 12.17 8.13
N ASP A 290 -17.54 13.17 7.51
CA ASP A 290 -18.17 14.09 6.58
C ASP A 290 -17.23 14.40 5.42
N LEU A 291 -17.72 14.28 4.19
CA LEU A 291 -16.94 14.50 2.98
C LEU A 291 -16.57 15.98 2.79
N SER A 292 -17.45 16.92 3.15
CA SER A 292 -17.14 18.35 3.03
C SER A 292 -15.98 18.74 3.94
N THR A 293 -15.90 18.12 5.12
CA THR A 293 -14.82 18.31 6.09
C THR A 293 -13.52 17.71 5.56
N LEU A 294 -13.55 16.49 5.01
CA LEU A 294 -12.39 15.85 4.37
C LEU A 294 -11.82 16.74 3.26
N ILE A 295 -12.68 17.18 2.33
CA ILE A 295 -12.28 18.02 1.19
C ILE A 295 -11.72 19.36 1.69
N GLY A 296 -12.35 19.97 2.69
CA GLY A 296 -11.87 21.21 3.29
C GLY A 296 -10.49 21.07 3.94
N ASP A 297 -10.21 19.96 4.61
CA ASP A 297 -8.90 19.67 5.20
C ASP A 297 -7.82 19.49 4.12
N LEU A 298 -8.11 18.72 3.06
CA LEU A 298 -7.20 18.56 1.91
C LEU A 298 -6.91 19.89 1.21
N GLN A 299 -7.93 20.74 1.01
CA GLN A 299 -7.76 22.09 0.45
C GLN A 299 -6.84 22.98 1.29
N ASN A 300 -6.78 22.73 2.60
CA ASN A 300 -5.95 23.45 3.54
C ASN A 300 -4.65 22.69 3.90
N ASP A 301 -4.28 21.65 3.14
CA ASP A 301 -3.05 20.84 3.34
C ASP A 301 -2.87 20.35 4.79
N ASN A 302 -3.95 19.83 5.39
CA ASN A 302 -3.91 19.27 6.74
C ASN A 302 -4.96 18.16 6.95
N HIS A 303 -5.00 17.60 8.15
CA HIS A 303 -5.98 16.57 8.55
C HIS A 303 -6.56 16.79 9.96
N ASN A 304 -6.65 18.06 10.38
CA ASN A 304 -6.96 18.44 11.75
C ASN A 304 -8.35 18.00 12.22
N ASN A 305 -9.30 17.84 11.30
CA ASN A 305 -10.68 17.48 11.58
C ASN A 305 -10.96 15.98 11.36
N SER A 306 -9.94 15.18 11.00
CA SER A 306 -10.07 13.72 10.99
C SER A 306 -10.25 13.18 12.41
N VAL A 307 -10.92 12.03 12.54
CA VAL A 307 -11.17 11.39 13.85
C VAL A 307 -9.89 10.89 14.52
N ASN A 308 -8.78 10.86 13.77
CA ASN A 308 -7.48 10.39 14.21
C ASN A 308 -6.33 11.34 13.78
N ALA A 309 -6.57 12.65 13.78
CA ALA A 309 -5.63 13.68 13.31
C ALA A 309 -4.19 13.55 13.83
N ASN A 310 -4.02 13.14 15.09
CA ASN A 310 -2.70 12.99 15.72
C ASN A 310 -2.13 11.57 15.64
N ASN A 311 -2.91 10.62 15.12
CA ASN A 311 -2.59 9.19 15.11
C ASN A 311 -2.97 8.56 13.74
N PRO A 312 -2.20 8.85 12.68
CA PRO A 312 -2.42 8.25 11.37
C PRO A 312 -2.39 6.72 11.47
N PHE A 313 -3.33 6.08 10.78
CA PHE A 313 -3.39 4.62 10.69
C PHE A 313 -2.46 4.10 9.60
N TYR A 314 -1.93 2.91 9.79
CA TYR A 314 -1.14 2.20 8.80
C TYR A 314 -1.60 0.74 8.77
N PRO A 315 -2.44 0.34 7.80
CA PRO A 315 -2.85 -1.06 7.64
C PRO A 315 -1.64 -2.00 7.61
N TYR A 316 -1.54 -2.91 8.58
CA TYR A 316 -0.31 -3.65 8.86
C TYR A 316 0.27 -4.35 7.63
N TYR A 317 -0.51 -5.16 6.91
CA TYR A 317 0.02 -5.90 5.75
C TYR A 317 0.32 -5.02 4.54
N MET A 318 -0.33 -3.85 4.40
CA MET A 318 0.01 -2.89 3.34
C MET A 318 1.35 -2.21 3.62
N TYR A 319 1.63 -1.94 4.89
CA TYR A 319 2.81 -1.19 5.35
C TYR A 319 3.91 -2.06 5.96
N LEU A 320 3.74 -3.38 6.01
CA LEU A 320 4.75 -4.34 6.45
C LEU A 320 5.86 -4.40 5.40
N PRO A 321 7.12 -4.05 5.75
CA PRO A 321 8.22 -4.15 4.79
C PRO A 321 8.42 -5.57 4.29
N PHE A 322 8.72 -5.73 3.00
CA PHE A 322 9.09 -7.02 2.39
C PHE A 322 10.28 -7.67 3.10
N ARG A 323 11.17 -6.87 3.74
CA ARG A 323 12.27 -7.31 4.61
C ARG A 323 11.80 -7.83 5.98
N SER A 324 10.68 -8.55 5.99
CA SER A 324 10.13 -9.31 7.12
C SER A 324 10.09 -10.80 6.81
N LYS A 325 9.99 -11.62 7.86
CA LYS A 325 9.63 -13.03 7.74
C LYS A 325 8.23 -13.24 8.25
N THR A 326 7.43 -14.02 7.55
CA THR A 326 6.20 -14.53 8.15
C THR A 326 6.52 -15.50 9.28
N THR A 327 5.64 -15.56 10.26
CA THR A 327 5.64 -16.53 11.37
C THR A 327 5.23 -17.94 10.93
N PHE A 328 4.64 -18.09 9.75
CA PHE A 328 4.13 -19.36 9.25
C PHE A 328 5.20 -20.26 8.66
N THR A 329 5.04 -21.55 8.89
CA THR A 329 5.81 -22.61 8.24
C THR A 329 5.30 -22.90 6.83
N ALA A 330 6.13 -23.54 6.00
CA ALA A 330 5.73 -24.00 4.67
C ALA A 330 4.52 -24.96 4.73
N GLU A 331 4.42 -25.79 5.76
CA GLU A 331 3.30 -26.72 5.97
C GLU A 331 2.01 -25.99 6.31
N GLU A 332 2.05 -25.01 7.22
CA GLU A 332 0.90 -24.16 7.54
C GLU A 332 0.38 -23.42 6.29
N LEU A 333 1.28 -22.84 5.50
CA LEU A 333 0.92 -22.18 4.24
C LEU A 333 0.29 -23.17 3.25
N ASN A 334 0.87 -24.36 3.07
CA ASN A 334 0.32 -25.39 2.20
C ASN A 334 -1.06 -25.86 2.64
N ASN A 335 -1.28 -26.03 3.94
CA ASN A 335 -2.56 -26.40 4.51
C ASN A 335 -3.63 -25.32 4.29
N PHE A 336 -3.27 -24.05 4.45
CA PHE A 336 -4.15 -22.93 4.13
C PHE A 336 -4.49 -22.90 2.63
N ILE A 337 -3.48 -22.92 1.76
CA ILE A 337 -3.67 -22.87 0.30
C ILE A 337 -4.55 -24.04 -0.15
N ALA A 338 -4.29 -25.25 0.34
CA ALA A 338 -5.08 -26.43 0.00
C ALA A 338 -6.57 -26.30 0.34
N LYS A 339 -6.91 -25.58 1.42
CA LYS A 339 -8.29 -25.31 1.84
C LYS A 339 -8.93 -24.14 1.09
N LYS A 340 -8.16 -23.10 0.78
CA LYS A 340 -8.66 -21.88 0.13
C LYS A 340 -8.85 -22.04 -1.39
N THR A 341 -8.03 -22.89 -2.01
CA THR A 341 -7.93 -22.98 -3.48
C THR A 341 -8.58 -24.22 -4.06
N LYS A 342 -8.91 -24.16 -5.37
CA LYS A 342 -9.35 -25.32 -6.15
C LYS A 342 -8.24 -26.36 -6.23
N SER A 343 -8.60 -27.61 -6.52
CA SER A 343 -7.65 -28.73 -6.64
C SER A 343 -6.60 -28.55 -7.75
N TYR A 344 -6.93 -27.80 -8.81
CA TYR A 344 -6.04 -27.53 -9.94
C TYR A 344 -5.28 -26.20 -9.84
N SER A 345 -5.38 -25.49 -8.71
CA SER A 345 -4.62 -24.25 -8.52
C SER A 345 -3.12 -24.51 -8.56
N LYS A 346 -2.39 -23.65 -9.28
CA LYS A 346 -0.92 -23.66 -9.33
C LYS A 346 -0.25 -23.23 -8.02
N LEU A 347 -1.00 -22.70 -7.05
CA LEU A 347 -0.47 -22.38 -5.72
C LEU A 347 -0.38 -23.60 -4.80
N ARG A 348 -1.07 -24.71 -5.08
CA ARG A 348 -1.03 -25.88 -4.17
C ARG A 348 0.39 -26.44 -4.09
N GLY A 349 0.88 -26.64 -2.87
CA GLY A 349 2.20 -27.22 -2.61
C GLY A 349 3.37 -26.23 -2.72
N THR A 350 3.12 -24.94 -2.93
CA THR A 350 4.20 -23.94 -3.12
C THR A 350 4.69 -23.29 -1.82
N GLY A 351 4.17 -23.69 -0.66
CA GLY A 351 4.54 -23.11 0.64
C GLY A 351 6.05 -23.08 0.87
N GLN A 352 6.78 -24.15 0.50
CA GLN A 352 8.23 -24.20 0.65
C GLN A 352 8.93 -23.21 -0.29
N ALA A 353 8.49 -23.08 -1.54
CA ALA A 353 9.05 -22.13 -2.50
C ALA A 353 8.96 -20.68 -2.00
N PHE A 354 7.85 -20.30 -1.38
CA PHE A 354 7.71 -18.97 -0.76
C PHE A 354 8.66 -18.78 0.43
N ILE A 355 8.79 -19.78 1.30
CA ILE A 355 9.71 -19.72 2.44
C ILE A 355 11.18 -19.67 1.99
N ASP A 356 11.55 -20.42 0.96
CA ASP A 356 12.89 -20.39 0.38
C ASP A 356 13.20 -19.03 -0.25
N ALA A 357 12.25 -18.47 -1.00
CA ALA A 357 12.37 -17.13 -1.57
C ALA A 357 12.51 -16.05 -0.48
N GLN A 358 11.75 -16.16 0.62
CA GLN A 358 11.88 -15.28 1.79
C GLN A 358 13.28 -15.37 2.41
N ASN A 359 13.75 -16.58 2.68
CA ASN A 359 15.03 -16.79 3.34
C ASN A 359 16.20 -16.35 2.46
N LYS A 360 16.11 -16.54 1.14
CA LYS A 360 17.20 -16.25 0.21
C LYS A 360 17.21 -14.80 -0.29
N TYR A 361 16.05 -14.25 -0.61
CA TYR A 361 15.92 -12.95 -1.28
C TYR A 361 15.33 -11.85 -0.40
N GLY A 362 14.99 -12.16 0.85
CA GLY A 362 14.51 -11.16 1.80
C GLY A 362 13.15 -10.59 1.43
N ALA A 363 12.23 -11.44 0.98
CA ALA A 363 10.88 -11.07 0.55
C ALA A 363 9.85 -11.90 1.32
N ASN A 364 9.08 -11.27 2.20
CA ASN A 364 8.11 -11.94 3.07
C ASN A 364 7.21 -12.93 2.32
N ALA A 365 7.23 -14.20 2.74
CA ALA A 365 6.54 -15.30 2.08
C ALA A 365 5.01 -15.13 2.08
N LEU A 366 4.44 -14.58 3.14
CA LEU A 366 3.01 -14.34 3.26
C LEU A 366 2.55 -13.20 2.34
N LEU A 367 3.33 -12.11 2.26
CA LEU A 367 3.07 -11.03 1.30
C LEU A 367 3.23 -11.52 -0.15
N LEU A 368 4.25 -12.33 -0.44
CA LEU A 368 4.42 -12.96 -1.76
C LEU A 368 3.26 -13.89 -2.12
N LEU A 369 2.74 -14.66 -1.16
CA LEU A 369 1.54 -15.46 -1.36
C LEU A 369 0.32 -14.58 -1.64
N GLY A 370 0.14 -13.50 -0.87
CA GLY A 370 -0.96 -12.55 -1.06
C GLY A 370 -0.94 -11.90 -2.45
N LEU A 371 0.25 -11.55 -2.93
CA LEU A 371 0.50 -11.07 -4.29
C LEU A 371 0.18 -12.13 -5.34
N ALA A 372 0.76 -13.33 -5.22
CA ALA A 372 0.50 -14.40 -6.17
C ALA A 372 -1.00 -14.74 -6.26
N ALA A 373 -1.70 -14.75 -5.12
CA ALA A 373 -3.14 -14.94 -5.07
C ALA A 373 -3.89 -13.84 -5.83
N ASN A 374 -3.50 -12.57 -5.64
CA ASN A 374 -4.10 -11.44 -6.33
C ASN A 374 -3.88 -11.49 -7.85
N GLU A 375 -2.64 -11.70 -8.28
CA GLU A 375 -2.23 -11.63 -9.70
C GLU A 375 -2.67 -12.85 -10.54
N SER A 376 -2.94 -13.99 -9.90
CA SER A 376 -3.24 -15.23 -10.62
C SER A 376 -4.63 -15.80 -10.35
N ALA A 377 -5.51 -15.03 -9.72
CA ALA A 377 -6.82 -15.50 -9.24
C ALA A 377 -6.64 -16.80 -8.41
N TRP A 378 -5.83 -16.73 -7.35
CA TRP A 378 -5.47 -17.89 -6.53
C TRP A 378 -4.89 -19.07 -7.33
N GLY A 379 -4.08 -18.77 -8.36
CA GLY A 379 -3.39 -19.76 -9.19
C GLY A 379 -4.25 -20.44 -10.25
N THR A 380 -5.44 -19.92 -10.56
CA THR A 380 -6.35 -20.51 -11.56
C THR A 380 -6.37 -19.76 -12.88
N SER A 381 -5.75 -18.58 -12.98
CA SER A 381 -5.72 -17.80 -14.24
C SER A 381 -5.06 -18.59 -15.38
N GLN A 382 -5.48 -18.32 -16.62
CA GLN A 382 -4.92 -19.00 -17.78
C GLN A 382 -3.40 -18.84 -17.88
N ILE A 383 -2.88 -17.64 -17.57
CA ILE A 383 -1.43 -17.35 -17.55
C ILE A 383 -0.74 -18.21 -16.50
N ALA A 384 -1.30 -18.36 -15.29
CA ALA A 384 -0.73 -19.26 -14.29
C ALA A 384 -0.75 -20.72 -14.77
N GLN A 385 -1.88 -21.17 -15.35
CA GLN A 385 -2.07 -22.55 -15.80
C GLN A 385 -1.12 -22.93 -16.95
N GLN A 386 -1.01 -22.07 -17.95
CA GLN A 386 -0.25 -22.33 -19.18
C GLN A 386 1.23 -21.96 -19.07
N LYS A 387 1.58 -20.93 -18.29
CA LYS A 387 2.93 -20.35 -18.25
C LYS A 387 3.63 -20.50 -16.90
N ASN A 388 2.98 -21.10 -15.90
CA ASN A 388 3.45 -21.13 -14.51
C ASN A 388 3.78 -19.73 -13.95
N ASN A 389 3.15 -18.69 -14.50
CA ASN A 389 3.42 -17.30 -14.14
C ASN A 389 2.35 -16.81 -13.15
N LEU A 390 2.70 -16.82 -11.87
CA LEU A 390 1.79 -16.48 -10.77
C LEU A 390 1.64 -14.99 -10.51
N PHE A 391 2.54 -14.15 -11.04
CA PHE A 391 2.61 -12.72 -10.71
C PHE A 391 2.32 -11.81 -11.90
N GLY A 392 1.82 -12.36 -13.02
CA GLY A 392 1.54 -11.59 -14.22
C GLY A 392 2.78 -10.96 -14.87
N ILE A 393 3.97 -11.53 -14.66
CA ILE A 393 5.23 -10.92 -15.09
C ILE A 393 5.24 -10.71 -16.61
N ASN A 394 5.40 -9.45 -17.04
CA ASN A 394 5.37 -8.98 -18.44
C ASN A 394 4.05 -9.28 -19.18
N ALA A 395 2.95 -9.54 -18.49
CA ALA A 395 1.64 -9.58 -19.11
C ALA A 395 1.21 -8.14 -19.45
N ILE A 396 1.50 -7.69 -20.68
CA ILE A 396 1.14 -6.33 -21.13
C ILE A 396 -0.33 -6.30 -21.53
N ASP A 397 -1.05 -5.23 -21.14
CA ASP A 397 -2.49 -5.05 -21.32
C ASP A 397 -3.01 -5.13 -22.77
N SER A 398 -2.15 -5.08 -23.80
CA SER A 398 -2.57 -5.23 -25.20
C SER A 398 -2.44 -6.66 -25.74
N SER A 399 -1.70 -7.54 -25.04
CA SER A 399 -1.52 -8.95 -25.42
C SER A 399 -0.97 -9.79 -24.24
N PRO A 400 -1.72 -9.89 -23.14
CA PRO A 400 -1.17 -10.43 -21.89
C PRO A 400 -0.74 -11.91 -22.04
N GLY A 401 -1.51 -12.69 -22.80
CA GLY A 401 -1.20 -14.09 -23.11
C GLY A 401 0.02 -14.29 -24.02
N ALA A 402 0.39 -13.35 -24.89
CA ALA A 402 1.59 -13.48 -25.72
C ALA A 402 2.83 -12.90 -25.01
N SER A 403 2.67 -11.76 -24.34
CA SER A 403 3.76 -11.01 -23.71
C SER A 403 4.21 -11.58 -22.37
N ALA A 404 3.33 -12.26 -21.62
CA ALA A 404 3.68 -12.80 -20.31
C ALA A 404 4.85 -13.78 -20.39
N ASN A 405 5.76 -13.71 -19.42
CA ASN A 405 6.85 -14.67 -19.32
C ASN A 405 6.31 -16.09 -19.05
N SER A 406 7.01 -17.09 -19.56
CA SER A 406 6.82 -18.50 -19.22
C SER A 406 7.94 -18.98 -18.31
N PHE A 407 7.58 -19.76 -17.29
CA PHE A 407 8.51 -20.34 -16.33
C PHE A 407 8.46 -21.86 -16.40
N GLU A 408 9.62 -22.49 -16.28
CA GLU A 408 9.74 -23.96 -16.26
C GLU A 408 8.96 -24.56 -15.09
N THR A 409 9.06 -23.95 -13.90
CA THR A 409 8.33 -24.35 -12.71
C THR A 409 7.71 -23.13 -12.01
N VAL A 410 6.67 -23.39 -11.21
CA VAL A 410 6.05 -22.37 -10.35
C VAL A 410 7.03 -21.84 -9.32
N GLU A 411 7.88 -22.72 -8.77
CA GLU A 411 8.97 -22.32 -7.86
C GLU A 411 9.96 -21.37 -8.54
N GLY A 412 10.33 -21.64 -9.80
CA GLY A 412 11.17 -20.74 -10.59
C GLY A 412 10.54 -19.35 -10.73
N CYS A 413 9.23 -19.28 -10.99
CA CYS A 413 8.49 -18.02 -11.03
C CYS A 413 8.54 -17.27 -9.70
N ILE A 414 8.31 -17.96 -8.57
CA ILE A 414 8.37 -17.36 -7.22
C ILE A 414 9.77 -16.81 -6.92
N ASN A 415 10.81 -17.60 -7.19
CA ASN A 415 12.20 -17.21 -6.95
C ASN A 415 12.62 -16.01 -7.82
N ASP A 416 12.25 -16.00 -9.11
CA ASP A 416 12.56 -14.90 -10.00
C ASP A 416 11.80 -13.63 -9.61
N PHE A 417 10.52 -13.74 -9.24
CA PHE A 417 9.76 -12.61 -8.75
C PHE A 417 10.39 -12.00 -7.49
N ALA A 418 10.66 -12.84 -6.48
CA ALA A 418 11.29 -12.41 -5.23
C ALA A 418 12.66 -11.74 -5.47
N LYS A 419 13.48 -12.30 -6.36
CA LYS A 419 14.81 -11.77 -6.67
C LYS A 419 14.77 -10.48 -7.50
N TYR A 420 14.11 -10.50 -8.65
CA TYR A 420 14.23 -9.45 -9.67
C TYR A 420 13.21 -8.31 -9.51
N TYR A 421 12.05 -8.59 -8.92
CA TYR A 421 10.97 -7.61 -8.76
C TYR A 421 10.96 -7.04 -7.35
N ILE A 422 10.95 -7.90 -6.33
CA ILE A 422 10.96 -7.42 -4.94
C ILE A 422 12.36 -6.98 -4.54
N SER A 423 13.30 -7.91 -4.42
CA SER A 423 14.59 -7.61 -3.78
C SER A 423 15.45 -6.60 -4.53
N ARG A 424 15.53 -6.71 -5.86
CA ARG A 424 16.30 -5.79 -6.73
C ARG A 424 15.49 -4.60 -7.26
N GLY A 425 14.18 -4.56 -6.98
CA GLY A 425 13.28 -3.56 -7.53
C GLY A 425 12.60 -2.79 -6.42
N TYR A 426 11.41 -3.23 -6.05
CA TYR A 426 10.58 -2.58 -5.05
C TYR A 426 11.17 -2.53 -3.63
N SER A 427 12.32 -3.17 -3.39
CA SER A 427 13.08 -3.13 -2.13
C SER A 427 14.54 -2.64 -2.30
N ASP A 428 14.88 -1.98 -3.40
CA ASP A 428 16.20 -1.33 -3.58
C ASP A 428 16.02 0.18 -3.82
N PRO A 429 16.49 1.07 -2.92
CA PRO A 429 16.33 2.51 -3.06
C PRO A 429 16.99 3.12 -4.32
N GLU A 430 17.87 2.37 -4.99
CA GLU A 430 18.49 2.77 -6.26
C GLU A 430 17.66 2.43 -7.51
N ASP A 431 16.62 1.61 -7.38
CA ASP A 431 15.73 1.25 -8.48
C ASP A 431 14.67 2.35 -8.70
N TRP A 432 14.37 2.66 -9.96
CA TRP A 432 13.41 3.72 -10.30
C TRP A 432 11.96 3.38 -9.89
N ARG A 433 11.67 2.10 -9.64
CA ARG A 433 10.37 1.62 -9.14
C ARG A 433 10.22 1.81 -7.63
N TYR A 434 11.26 2.25 -6.93
CA TYR A 434 11.29 2.29 -5.48
C TYR A 434 10.58 3.51 -4.88
N PHE A 435 9.52 3.25 -4.12
CA PHE A 435 8.76 4.25 -3.35
C PHE A 435 8.51 3.80 -1.91
N GLY A 436 9.30 2.86 -1.42
CA GLY A 436 9.14 2.18 -0.12
C GLY A 436 9.04 0.66 -0.29
N GLY A 437 9.75 -0.08 0.56
CA GLY A 437 9.87 -1.55 0.50
C GLY A 437 8.67 -2.34 1.01
N TYR A 438 7.43 -1.99 0.64
CA TYR A 438 6.17 -2.61 1.10
C TYR A 438 5.09 -2.49 0.02
N LEU A 439 3.90 -3.08 0.21
CA LEU A 439 2.81 -3.05 -0.78
C LEU A 439 2.30 -1.63 -1.05
N GLY A 440 1.88 -0.95 0.02
CA GLY A 440 1.50 0.46 0.03
C GLY A 440 0.27 0.80 -0.83
N ASN A 441 0.23 2.03 -1.31
CA ASN A 441 -0.84 2.65 -2.08
C ASN A 441 -0.24 3.53 -3.21
N LYS A 442 -1.04 4.41 -3.82
CA LYS A 442 -0.57 5.27 -4.91
C LYS A 442 0.38 6.38 -4.45
N GLY A 443 0.43 6.71 -3.17
CA GLY A 443 1.38 7.68 -2.61
C GLY A 443 2.72 7.08 -2.15
N SER A 444 2.77 5.77 -1.90
CA SER A 444 3.95 5.12 -1.31
C SER A 444 3.93 3.60 -1.48
N GLY A 445 5.09 2.95 -1.50
CA GLY A 445 5.23 1.50 -1.67
C GLY A 445 5.20 1.03 -3.13
N ALA A 446 5.09 -0.28 -3.34
CA ALA A 446 5.14 -0.89 -4.67
C ALA A 446 3.98 -0.47 -5.58
N ASN A 447 2.80 -0.19 -5.02
CA ASN A 447 1.61 0.15 -5.81
C ASN A 447 1.74 1.47 -6.61
N VAL A 448 2.70 2.33 -6.25
CA VAL A 448 3.02 3.54 -7.04
C VAL A 448 3.35 3.19 -8.49
N LYS A 449 4.09 2.10 -8.72
CA LYS A 449 4.60 1.71 -10.06
C LYS A 449 4.26 0.29 -10.49
N TYR A 450 3.61 -0.53 -9.64
CA TYR A 450 3.31 -1.93 -9.96
C TYR A 450 2.02 -2.13 -10.76
N ALA A 451 0.88 -1.62 -10.25
CA ALA A 451 -0.44 -1.89 -10.79
C ALA A 451 -1.16 -0.60 -11.17
N SER A 452 -2.10 -0.65 -12.10
CA SER A 452 -3.04 0.46 -12.37
C SER A 452 -4.20 0.51 -11.37
N ASP A 453 -4.46 -0.57 -10.64
CA ASP A 453 -5.45 -0.61 -9.57
C ASP A 453 -4.95 0.20 -8.34
N PRO A 454 -5.60 1.32 -7.97
CA PRO A 454 -5.21 2.10 -6.79
C PRO A 454 -5.32 1.32 -5.47
N PHE A 455 -6.11 0.25 -5.44
CA PHE A 455 -6.38 -0.59 -4.27
C PHE A 455 -5.65 -1.94 -4.33
N TRP A 456 -4.72 -2.15 -5.28
CA TRP A 456 -3.90 -3.36 -5.40
C TRP A 456 -3.22 -3.75 -4.08
N GLY A 457 -2.66 -2.77 -3.36
CA GLY A 457 -2.00 -3.02 -2.09
C GLY A 457 -2.96 -3.49 -1.00
N GLU A 458 -4.19 -2.98 -0.99
CA GLU A 458 -5.25 -3.45 -0.10
C GLU A 458 -5.65 -4.89 -0.44
N LYS A 459 -5.86 -5.22 -1.72
CA LYS A 459 -6.27 -6.56 -2.17
C LYS A 459 -5.18 -7.61 -1.90
N ALA A 460 -3.91 -7.28 -2.17
CA ALA A 460 -2.78 -8.14 -1.83
C ALA A 460 -2.61 -8.30 -0.30
N GLY A 461 -2.76 -7.21 0.45
CA GLY A 461 -2.74 -7.22 1.91
C GLY A 461 -3.90 -8.03 2.53
N GLN A 462 -5.09 -7.94 1.94
CA GLN A 462 -6.27 -8.75 2.32
C GLN A 462 -5.97 -10.24 2.18
N ASN A 463 -5.32 -10.67 1.10
CA ASN A 463 -4.99 -12.07 0.92
C ASN A 463 -3.99 -12.57 1.98
N ALA A 464 -3.00 -11.75 2.36
CA ALA A 464 -2.11 -12.04 3.49
C ALA A 464 -2.86 -12.12 4.83
N TYR A 465 -3.79 -11.19 5.07
CA TYR A 465 -4.65 -11.18 6.24
C TYR A 465 -5.55 -12.43 6.32
N ILE A 466 -6.22 -12.80 5.22
CA ILE A 466 -7.08 -14.00 5.15
C ILE A 466 -6.27 -15.26 5.48
N ALA A 467 -5.02 -15.33 5.00
CA ALA A 467 -4.12 -16.43 5.30
C ALA A 467 -3.77 -16.49 6.79
N ASP A 468 -3.46 -15.35 7.43
CA ASP A 468 -3.25 -15.31 8.88
C ASP A 468 -4.53 -15.68 9.64
N TYR A 469 -5.66 -15.04 9.31
CA TYR A 469 -6.95 -15.29 9.93
C TYR A 469 -7.32 -16.76 9.94
N TRP A 470 -7.19 -17.46 8.80
CA TRP A 470 -7.51 -18.88 8.71
C TRP A 470 -6.51 -19.78 9.43
N THR A 471 -5.22 -19.50 9.27
CA THR A 471 -4.14 -20.33 9.83
C THR A 471 -4.07 -20.19 11.35
N SER A 472 -4.50 -19.05 11.88
CA SER A 472 -4.50 -18.70 13.30
C SER A 472 -5.83 -19.00 14.03
N GLY A 473 -6.72 -19.79 13.41
CA GLY A 473 -7.94 -20.29 14.07
C GLY A 473 -9.20 -19.42 13.92
N LYS A 474 -9.22 -18.49 12.96
CA LYS A 474 -10.37 -17.66 12.55
C LYS A 474 -10.89 -16.72 13.64
N GLY A 475 -9.99 -15.90 14.17
CA GLY A 475 -10.35 -14.81 15.07
C GLY A 475 -9.24 -13.77 15.17
N ILE A 476 -9.61 -12.49 15.24
CA ILE A 476 -8.68 -11.36 15.25
C ILE A 476 -7.68 -11.45 16.42
N ALA A 477 -8.15 -11.86 17.60
CA ALA A 477 -7.31 -11.99 18.79
C ALA A 477 -6.23 -13.09 18.65
N GLY A 478 -6.46 -14.07 17.78
CA GLY A 478 -5.56 -15.22 17.58
C GLY A 478 -4.49 -15.00 16.51
N LEU A 479 -4.56 -13.91 15.72
CA LEU A 479 -3.66 -13.65 14.60
C LEU A 479 -2.19 -13.74 15.03
N LYS A 480 -1.39 -14.53 14.31
CA LYS A 480 0.01 -14.79 14.64
C LYS A 480 0.95 -13.79 13.98
N ASP A 481 0.64 -13.39 12.74
CA ASP A 481 1.51 -12.57 11.90
C ASP A 481 1.18 -11.07 12.00
N TYR A 482 -0.11 -10.74 12.18
CA TYR A 482 -0.58 -9.37 12.37
C TYR A 482 0.09 -8.69 13.56
N ASN A 483 0.68 -7.51 13.34
CA ASN A 483 1.48 -6.78 14.31
C ASN A 483 2.61 -7.62 14.94
N TYR A 484 3.13 -8.65 14.25
CA TYR A 484 4.29 -9.38 14.75
C TYR A 484 5.48 -8.42 14.94
N TYR A 485 5.83 -7.65 13.92
CA TYR A 485 6.96 -6.73 13.97
C TYR A 485 6.61 -5.36 14.56
N GLN A 486 7.58 -4.77 15.27
CA GLN A 486 7.59 -3.34 15.55
C GLN A 486 7.97 -2.56 14.28
N LEU A 487 7.04 -1.79 13.77
CA LEU A 487 7.23 -0.92 12.62
C LEU A 487 7.59 0.49 13.09
N GLY A 488 8.53 1.09 12.37
CA GLY A 488 8.86 2.50 12.42
C GLY A 488 8.61 3.16 11.06
N ILE A 489 8.39 4.46 11.04
CA ILE A 489 8.32 5.29 9.84
C ILE A 489 9.39 6.36 9.89
N TYR A 490 10.08 6.60 8.78
CA TYR A 490 11.06 7.69 8.69
C TYR A 490 10.35 9.05 8.69
N THR A 491 10.72 9.94 9.59
CA THR A 491 10.09 11.27 9.76
C THR A 491 10.97 12.43 9.27
N GLY A 492 12.20 12.15 8.83
CA GLY A 492 13.11 13.16 8.34
C GLY A 492 14.34 12.58 7.69
N ALA A 493 15.14 13.46 7.07
CA ALA A 493 16.38 13.06 6.40
C ALA A 493 17.34 12.40 7.39
N SER A 494 17.98 11.31 6.95
CA SER A 494 18.86 10.47 7.74
C SER A 494 19.77 9.64 6.83
N SER A 495 20.63 8.81 7.41
CA SER A 495 21.38 7.78 6.69
C SER A 495 21.32 6.47 7.46
N VAL A 496 21.24 5.35 6.75
CA VAL A 496 21.34 4.02 7.34
C VAL A 496 22.75 3.49 7.13
N THR A 497 23.40 3.08 8.22
CA THR A 497 24.75 2.49 8.22
C THR A 497 24.73 1.02 8.65
N ASN A 498 25.73 0.25 8.27
CA ASN A 498 25.97 -1.08 8.86
C ASN A 498 26.74 -0.97 10.18
N LYS A 499 27.04 -2.11 10.81
CA LYS A 499 27.76 -2.18 12.10
C LYS A 499 29.16 -1.56 12.06
N ASP A 500 29.77 -1.52 10.88
CA ASP A 500 31.12 -1.01 10.64
C ASP A 500 31.12 0.49 10.25
N ASN A 501 29.95 1.15 10.38
CA ASN A 501 29.68 2.54 10.00
C ASN A 501 29.75 2.83 8.49
N GLU A 502 29.72 1.81 7.64
CA GLU A 502 29.60 2.01 6.20
C GLU A 502 28.16 2.37 5.86
N LYS A 503 27.99 3.40 5.02
CA LYS A 503 26.66 3.85 4.61
C LYS A 503 26.02 2.86 3.64
N LEU A 504 24.86 2.32 4.02
CA LEU A 504 24.04 1.48 3.17
C LEU A 504 23.27 2.33 2.15
N TYR A 505 22.54 3.34 2.61
CA TYR A 505 21.77 4.28 1.79
C TYR A 505 21.36 5.53 2.61
N ASP A 506 20.96 6.59 1.90
CA ASP A 506 20.38 7.79 2.51
C ASP A 506 18.84 7.67 2.59
N VAL A 507 18.24 8.45 3.50
CA VAL A 507 16.80 8.66 3.60
C VAL A 507 16.50 10.12 3.24
N GLY A 508 15.69 10.33 2.20
CA GLY A 508 15.42 11.65 1.63
C GLY A 508 13.93 11.88 1.31
N GLY A 509 13.57 13.15 1.09
CA GLY A 509 12.18 13.57 0.91
C GLY A 509 11.75 13.73 -0.55
N LEU A 510 12.69 13.86 -1.50
CA LEU A 510 12.35 14.07 -2.90
C LEU A 510 12.10 12.73 -3.60
N TYR A 511 10.94 12.60 -4.25
CA TYR A 511 10.61 11.38 -5.00
C TYR A 511 11.56 11.14 -6.18
N THR A 512 12.18 12.20 -6.72
CA THR A 512 13.17 12.13 -7.80
C THR A 512 14.54 11.58 -7.36
N GLU A 513 14.83 11.54 -6.07
CA GLU A 513 16.10 11.02 -5.54
C GLU A 513 16.06 9.48 -5.44
N ARG A 514 17.17 8.83 -5.77
CA ARG A 514 17.35 7.38 -5.57
C ARG A 514 17.81 7.11 -4.15
N VAL A 515 16.86 7.11 -3.22
CA VAL A 515 17.06 7.02 -1.78
C VAL A 515 15.87 6.36 -1.12
N GLU A 516 16.04 5.91 0.11
CA GLU A 516 14.90 5.56 0.96
C GLU A 516 14.02 6.80 1.19
N LYS A 517 12.70 6.62 1.25
CA LYS A 517 11.76 7.75 1.28
C LYS A 517 11.41 8.14 2.72
N ILE A 518 11.39 9.43 3.02
CA ILE A 518 10.67 9.93 4.21
C ILE A 518 9.21 9.50 4.09
N GLY A 519 8.65 8.94 5.16
CA GLY A 519 7.34 8.28 5.15
C GLY A 519 7.37 6.78 4.82
N ALA A 520 8.51 6.21 4.42
CA ALA A 520 8.65 4.76 4.27
C ALA A 520 8.74 4.07 5.64
N THR A 521 8.19 2.85 5.70
CA THR A 521 8.25 2.02 6.89
C THR A 521 9.52 1.18 6.93
N THR A 522 9.95 0.87 8.15
CA THR A 522 11.07 -0.01 8.44
C THR A 522 10.73 -0.91 9.63
N ILE A 523 11.42 -2.04 9.77
CA ILE A 523 11.26 -2.96 10.88
C ILE A 523 12.38 -2.73 11.87
N LEU A 524 12.01 -2.44 13.11
CA LEU A 524 12.96 -2.43 14.21
C LEU A 524 13.19 -3.87 14.67
N THR A 525 14.46 -4.25 14.81
CA THR A 525 14.83 -5.53 15.43
C THR A 525 14.72 -5.45 16.95
N SER A 526 14.81 -4.23 17.51
CA SER A 526 14.60 -3.92 18.92
C SER A 526 14.03 -2.51 19.10
N LYS A 527 13.21 -2.32 20.14
CA LYS A 527 12.79 -0.99 20.62
C LYS A 527 13.89 -0.27 21.41
N GLU A 528 14.94 -0.99 21.80
CA GLU A 528 16.06 -0.41 22.53
C GLU A 528 16.92 0.42 21.59
N LYS A 529 17.29 1.61 22.07
CA LYS A 529 18.23 2.48 21.38
C LYS A 529 19.63 2.07 21.79
N ILE A 530 20.52 2.02 20.82
CA ILE A 530 21.94 1.72 21.03
C ILE A 530 22.77 2.91 20.59
N ASN A 531 23.88 3.14 21.28
CA ASN A 531 24.84 4.14 20.84
C ASN A 531 25.60 3.59 19.63
N HIS A 532 25.39 4.18 18.46
CA HIS A 532 26.09 3.84 17.23
C HIS A 532 26.58 5.14 16.58
N ASN A 533 27.90 5.21 16.36
CA ASN A 533 28.56 6.41 15.82
C ASN A 533 28.24 7.71 16.59
N GLY A 534 28.20 7.62 17.93
CA GLY A 534 27.93 8.77 18.81
C GLY A 534 26.47 9.26 18.81
N LYS A 535 25.55 8.49 18.22
CA LYS A 535 24.10 8.78 18.20
C LYS A 535 23.31 7.64 18.81
N ASP A 536 22.14 7.97 19.36
CA ASP A 536 21.13 6.98 19.73
C ASP A 536 20.44 6.50 18.45
N CYS A 537 20.65 5.23 18.10
CA CYS A 537 20.13 4.62 16.89
C CYS A 537 19.19 3.46 17.22
N TYR A 538 18.22 3.22 16.33
CA TYR A 538 17.53 1.94 16.25
C TYR A 538 18.31 1.00 15.34
N GLU A 539 18.37 -0.28 15.72
CA GLU A 539 18.75 -1.37 14.83
C GLU A 539 17.52 -1.80 14.02
N ILE A 540 17.68 -1.97 12.71
CA ILE A 540 16.61 -2.27 11.77
C ILE A 540 16.99 -3.41 10.82
N ASN A 541 16.00 -4.02 10.18
CA ASN A 541 16.20 -4.76 8.93
C ASN A 541 16.28 -3.74 7.78
N PRO A 542 17.47 -3.45 7.23
CA PRO A 542 17.61 -2.43 6.21
C PRO A 542 17.02 -2.92 4.87
N VAL A 543 16.57 -2.02 3.99
CA VAL A 543 16.03 -2.43 2.68
C VAL A 543 17.07 -3.10 1.77
N ARG A 544 18.36 -2.88 2.02
CA ARG A 544 19.48 -3.61 1.42
C ARG A 544 20.62 -3.77 2.42
N THR A 545 21.41 -4.83 2.25
CA THR A 545 22.52 -5.18 3.17
C THR A 545 23.90 -4.82 2.63
N THR A 546 23.98 -4.38 1.38
CA THR A 546 25.24 -3.90 0.78
C THR A 546 25.17 -2.39 0.53
N PRO A 547 26.29 -1.65 0.65
CA PRO A 547 26.35 -0.23 0.31
C PRO A 547 25.86 0.09 -1.10
N VAL A 548 25.14 1.20 -1.29
CA VAL A 548 24.82 1.74 -2.63
C VAL A 548 26.06 2.17 -3.40
N ILE A 549 27.10 2.63 -2.68
CA ILE A 549 28.40 3.01 -3.23
C ILE A 549 29.48 2.24 -2.46
N SER A 550 30.36 1.56 -3.18
CA SER A 550 31.55 0.92 -2.62
C SER A 550 32.76 1.35 -3.42
N ASN A 551 33.83 1.77 -2.74
CA ASN A 551 35.06 2.29 -3.36
C ASN A 551 34.81 3.37 -4.43
N GLY A 552 33.83 4.24 -4.19
CA GLY A 552 33.45 5.34 -5.09
C GLY A 552 32.63 4.94 -6.33
N SER A 553 32.20 3.69 -6.44
CA SER A 553 31.39 3.20 -7.57
C SER A 553 30.01 2.71 -7.11
N PRO A 554 28.93 2.95 -7.88
CA PRO A 554 27.61 2.38 -7.60
C PRO A 554 27.64 0.85 -7.59
N VAL A 555 26.99 0.23 -6.60
CA VAL A 555 26.88 -1.22 -6.48
C VAL A 555 25.43 -1.61 -6.65
N ALA A 556 25.14 -2.28 -7.77
CA ALA A 556 23.84 -2.88 -8.01
C ALA A 556 23.56 -3.99 -6.98
N PHE A 557 22.35 -4.00 -6.42
CA PHE A 557 21.97 -5.08 -5.51
C PHE A 557 21.80 -6.39 -6.30
N SER A 558 22.43 -7.47 -5.82
CA SER A 558 22.49 -8.75 -6.54
C SER A 558 21.21 -9.60 -6.36
N GLY A 559 20.40 -9.26 -5.35
CA GLY A 559 19.11 -9.88 -5.04
C GLY A 559 19.09 -10.73 -3.76
N PRO A 560 20.10 -11.57 -3.46
CA PRO A 560 20.18 -12.24 -2.16
C PRO A 560 20.23 -11.23 -1.02
N TYR A 561 19.54 -11.55 0.08
CA TYR A 561 19.46 -10.70 1.27
C TYR A 561 20.03 -11.45 2.47
N ASP A 562 21.01 -10.85 3.17
CA ASP A 562 21.59 -11.45 4.37
C ASP A 562 20.81 -11.01 5.62
N TRP A 563 20.11 -11.95 6.25
CA TRP A 563 19.32 -11.66 7.45
C TRP A 563 20.14 -11.31 8.70
N ASN A 564 21.44 -11.61 8.68
CA ASN A 564 22.37 -11.29 9.77
C ASN A 564 22.88 -9.84 9.67
N ASP A 565 22.82 -9.24 8.49
CA ASP A 565 23.26 -7.86 8.29
C ASP A 565 22.16 -6.90 8.70
N LYS A 566 22.46 -6.06 9.69
CA LYS A 566 21.55 -5.06 10.25
C LYS A 566 21.95 -3.65 9.83
N GLY A 567 20.95 -2.78 9.83
CA GLY A 567 21.11 -1.34 9.61
C GLY A 567 20.93 -0.58 10.92
N PHE A 568 21.60 0.55 11.04
CA PHE A 568 21.47 1.47 12.18
C PHE A 568 21.02 2.82 11.65
N VAL A 569 19.99 3.37 12.27
CA VAL A 569 19.42 4.67 11.89
C VAL A 569 19.16 5.53 13.11
N ASP A 570 19.41 6.84 12.97
CA ASP A 570 19.17 7.86 13.99
C ASP A 570 17.73 7.76 14.52
N ALA A 571 17.59 7.41 15.81
CA ALA A 571 16.30 7.15 16.42
C ALA A 571 15.41 8.41 16.48
N SER A 572 16.00 9.61 16.40
CA SER A 572 15.24 10.87 16.35
C SER A 572 14.49 11.07 15.02
N LYS A 573 14.84 10.28 13.99
CA LYS A 573 14.27 10.33 12.63
C LYS A 573 13.29 9.19 12.36
N VAL A 574 12.91 8.42 13.37
CA VAL A 574 11.99 7.29 13.24
C VAL A 574 10.88 7.41 14.29
N LYS A 575 9.62 7.36 13.84
CA LYS A 575 8.44 7.30 14.70
C LYS A 575 7.88 5.88 14.68
N LEU A 576 7.55 5.32 15.85
CA LEU A 576 6.89 4.02 15.95
C LEU A 576 5.41 4.15 15.55
N ILE A 577 4.87 3.20 14.79
CA ILE A 577 3.53 3.30 14.20
C ILE A 577 2.57 2.15 14.56
N ASN A 578 3.06 1.14 15.26
CA ASN A 578 2.26 0.06 15.82
C ASN A 578 2.87 -0.45 17.13
N GLU A 579 2.19 -1.39 17.78
CA GLU A 579 2.76 -2.16 18.88
C GLU A 579 3.11 -3.57 18.39
N GLY A 580 4.39 -3.81 18.13
CA GLY A 580 4.87 -5.14 17.75
C GLY A 580 4.70 -6.14 18.90
N LYS A 581 4.07 -7.29 18.63
CA LYS A 581 3.99 -8.45 19.54
C LYS A 581 5.38 -9.02 19.80
N HIS A 582 6.26 -8.90 18.81
CA HIS A 582 7.65 -9.29 18.89
C HIS A 582 8.52 -8.02 18.85
N SER A 583 8.91 -7.53 20.03
CA SER A 583 10.00 -6.55 20.19
C SER A 583 11.12 -7.06 21.08
N GLU A 584 11.19 -8.37 21.32
CA GLU A 584 12.11 -8.95 22.30
C GLU A 584 13.47 -9.25 21.68
N ASN A 585 14.36 -8.25 21.67
CA ASN A 585 15.75 -8.56 21.96
C ASN A 585 15.86 -8.83 23.47
N VAL A 586 15.62 -10.09 23.85
CA VAL A 586 16.19 -10.69 25.07
C VAL A 586 17.59 -11.25 24.81
N ILE A 587 18.23 -10.89 23.68
CA ILE A 587 19.64 -11.20 23.43
C ILE A 587 20.48 -10.68 24.61
N GLY A 588 21.10 -11.60 25.34
CA GLY A 588 21.91 -11.28 26.51
C GLY A 588 21.10 -10.91 27.75
N LYS A 589 19.86 -11.38 27.88
CA LYS A 589 19.00 -11.10 29.05
C LYS A 589 18.61 -12.34 29.81
N TRP A 590 18.58 -12.17 31.13
CA TRP A 590 17.93 -13.06 32.08
C TRP A 590 16.42 -12.81 32.08
N VAL A 591 15.63 -13.89 31.96
CA VAL A 591 14.17 -13.84 32.03
C VAL A 591 13.70 -14.89 33.03
N MET A 592 12.80 -14.51 33.94
CA MET A 592 12.21 -15.43 34.90
C MET A 592 10.81 -15.84 34.43
N ASN A 593 10.60 -17.13 34.24
CA ASN A 593 9.31 -17.70 33.86
C ASN A 593 8.94 -18.85 34.80
N GLU A 594 7.75 -18.80 35.40
CA GLU A 594 7.25 -19.80 36.37
C GLU A 594 8.24 -20.12 37.51
N GLY A 595 9.04 -19.12 37.93
CA GLY A 595 10.04 -19.26 39.00
C GLY A 595 11.38 -19.87 38.55
N ILE A 596 11.55 -20.13 37.25
CA ILE A 596 12.78 -20.64 36.65
C ILE A 596 13.44 -19.54 35.82
N TRP A 597 14.76 -19.43 35.93
CA TRP A 597 15.54 -18.48 35.14
C TRP A 597 15.99 -19.07 33.80
N TYR A 598 15.90 -18.27 32.75
CA TYR A 598 16.38 -18.53 31.41
C TYR A 598 17.34 -17.40 31.00
N TYR A 599 18.32 -17.72 30.15
CA TYR A 599 19.18 -16.71 29.54
C TYR A 599 19.06 -16.78 28.03
N TYR A 600 18.59 -15.71 27.40
CA TYR A 600 18.29 -15.69 25.98
C TYR A 600 19.48 -15.21 25.15
N LEU A 601 19.70 -15.89 24.02
CA LEU A 601 20.73 -15.63 23.01
C LEU A 601 20.03 -15.40 21.66
N GLY A 602 19.04 -14.50 21.65
CA GLY A 602 18.12 -14.29 20.51
C GLY A 602 16.86 -15.12 20.66
N GLU A 603 16.39 -15.74 19.57
CA GLU A 603 15.23 -16.64 19.57
C GLU A 603 15.48 -17.98 20.30
N LYS A 604 16.69 -18.19 20.83
CA LYS A 604 17.10 -19.40 21.53
C LYS A 604 17.52 -19.07 22.95
N TYR A 605 17.22 -19.96 23.88
CA TYR A 605 17.80 -19.94 25.21
C TYR A 605 19.18 -20.60 25.23
N ALA A 606 20.00 -20.22 26.19
CA ALA A 606 21.24 -20.88 26.53
C ALA A 606 20.98 -22.34 26.91
N VAL A 607 21.82 -23.24 26.41
CA VAL A 607 21.89 -24.65 26.83
C VAL A 607 23.34 -25.01 27.16
N GLY A 608 23.52 -25.91 28.12
CA GLY A 608 24.84 -26.32 28.61
C GLY A 608 25.51 -25.27 29.49
N LEU A 609 26.83 -25.39 29.65
CA LEU A 609 27.64 -24.44 30.41
C LEU A 609 27.81 -23.14 29.62
N LYS A 610 27.53 -21.99 30.26
CA LYS A 610 27.72 -20.66 29.70
C LYS A 610 28.38 -19.72 30.69
N PHE A 611 29.31 -18.92 30.18
CA PHE A 611 29.95 -17.85 30.94
C PHE A 611 29.21 -16.53 30.68
N ILE A 612 28.59 -15.97 31.72
CA ILE A 612 27.70 -14.81 31.66
C ILE A 612 28.05 -13.90 32.85
N ASP A 613 28.29 -12.61 32.59
CA ASP A 613 28.56 -11.58 33.60
C ASP A 613 29.61 -11.97 34.67
N GLY A 614 30.66 -12.68 34.25
CA GLY A 614 31.78 -13.08 35.10
C GLY A 614 31.62 -14.42 35.83
N TYR A 615 30.51 -15.14 35.62
CA TYR A 615 30.23 -16.43 36.28
C TYR A 615 29.83 -17.50 35.27
N TRP A 616 30.07 -18.77 35.65
CA TRP A 616 29.58 -19.92 34.89
C TRP A 616 28.22 -20.35 35.40
N TYR A 617 27.30 -20.59 34.48
CA TYR A 617 25.95 -21.12 34.71
C TYR A 617 25.75 -22.39 33.88
N TYR A 618 24.82 -23.24 34.30
CA TYR A 618 24.42 -24.41 33.54
C TYR A 618 22.93 -24.39 33.24
N PHE A 619 22.59 -24.61 31.99
CA PHE A 619 21.22 -24.69 31.51
C PHE A 619 20.96 -26.10 30.95
N ASN A 620 19.81 -26.69 31.29
CA ASN A 620 19.43 -27.98 30.72
C ASN A 620 19.00 -27.85 29.24
N GLN A 621 18.57 -28.94 28.60
CA GLN A 621 18.17 -28.93 27.18
C GLN A 621 16.90 -28.10 26.90
N ASN A 622 16.11 -27.82 27.93
CA ASN A 622 14.93 -26.95 27.86
C ASN A 622 15.26 -25.48 28.17
N GLY A 623 16.54 -25.15 28.43
CA GLY A 623 16.99 -23.79 28.72
C GLY A 623 16.83 -23.33 30.15
N GLU A 624 16.43 -24.23 31.04
CA GLU A 624 16.19 -23.93 32.45
C GLU A 624 17.54 -23.85 33.18
N MET A 625 17.80 -22.72 33.86
CA MET A 625 18.98 -22.56 34.70
C MET A 625 18.93 -23.55 35.86
N GLN A 626 19.99 -24.33 35.99
CA GLN A 626 20.12 -25.34 37.03
C GLN A 626 20.82 -24.78 38.27
N ILE A 627 20.39 -25.26 39.42
CA ILE A 627 21.03 -25.00 40.73
C ILE A 627 21.37 -26.34 41.39
N GLY A 628 22.18 -26.30 42.45
CA GLY A 628 22.61 -27.44 43.22
C GLY A 628 23.61 -28.34 42.49
N TRP A 629 23.62 -29.62 42.85
CA TRP A 629 24.53 -30.63 42.30
C TRP A 629 24.15 -31.04 40.88
N GLN A 630 25.10 -30.94 39.95
CA GLN A 630 24.89 -31.32 38.55
C GLN A 630 26.03 -32.22 38.07
N LYS A 631 25.68 -33.33 37.38
CA LYS A 631 26.65 -34.24 36.79
C LYS A 631 26.73 -33.99 35.28
N ILE A 632 27.83 -33.41 34.83
CA ILE A 632 28.05 -32.98 33.44
C ILE A 632 29.27 -33.73 32.92
N ASP A 633 29.12 -34.47 31.81
CA ASP A 633 30.18 -35.28 31.19
C ASP A 633 30.93 -36.18 32.19
N GLY A 634 30.19 -36.80 33.11
CA GLY A 634 30.72 -37.71 34.12
C GLY A 634 31.33 -37.04 35.36
N LYS A 635 31.45 -35.71 35.38
CA LYS A 635 32.05 -34.93 36.47
C LYS A 635 30.98 -34.21 37.29
N TRP A 636 31.25 -33.99 38.57
CA TRP A 636 30.33 -33.30 39.48
C TRP A 636 30.69 -31.82 39.62
N TYR A 637 29.67 -30.98 39.54
CA TYR A 637 29.70 -29.54 39.70
C TYR A 637 28.64 -29.13 40.72
N TYR A 638 28.83 -27.97 41.35
CA TYR A 638 27.82 -27.38 42.22
C TYR A 638 27.51 -25.95 41.79
N PHE A 639 26.23 -25.67 41.56
CA PHE A 639 25.70 -24.35 41.24
C PHE A 639 24.98 -23.82 42.48
N ARG A 640 25.34 -22.61 42.92
CA ARG A 640 24.72 -21.97 44.09
C ARG A 640 23.25 -21.61 43.81
N PRO A 641 22.46 -21.20 44.82
CA PRO A 641 21.06 -20.83 44.62
C PRO A 641 20.83 -19.69 43.61
N ASP A 642 21.83 -18.85 43.39
CA ASP A 642 21.86 -17.81 42.37
C ASP A 642 22.29 -18.31 40.98
N GLY A 643 22.52 -19.62 40.81
CA GLY A 643 22.94 -20.26 39.57
C GLY A 643 24.45 -20.25 39.32
N ASN A 644 25.25 -19.61 40.18
CA ASN A 644 26.69 -19.49 39.96
C ASN A 644 27.44 -20.78 40.27
N MET A 645 28.22 -21.28 39.31
CA MET A 645 29.13 -22.41 39.51
C MET A 645 30.15 -22.10 40.60
N LYS A 646 30.35 -23.05 41.51
CA LYS A 646 31.33 -22.92 42.59
C LYS A 646 32.72 -23.37 42.15
N ILE A 647 33.73 -22.59 42.58
CA ILE A 647 35.15 -22.94 42.59
C ILE A 647 35.70 -22.78 44.01
N GLY A 648 36.66 -23.60 44.41
CA GLY A 648 37.24 -23.61 45.75
C GLY A 648 36.36 -24.30 46.80
N TRP A 649 36.54 -23.93 48.06
CA TRP A 649 35.84 -24.52 49.21
C TRP A 649 34.36 -24.08 49.30
N GLU A 650 33.47 -25.03 49.58
CA GLU A 650 32.05 -24.78 49.90
C GLU A 650 31.55 -25.80 50.93
N GLU A 651 30.79 -25.33 51.91
CA GLU A 651 30.06 -26.19 52.85
C GLU A 651 28.64 -26.43 52.32
N ILE A 652 28.29 -27.71 52.09
CA ILE A 652 27.00 -28.09 51.53
C ILE A 652 26.39 -29.14 52.45
N ASN A 653 25.25 -28.81 53.06
CA ASN A 653 24.55 -29.67 54.03
C ASN A 653 25.43 -30.16 55.19
N GLY A 654 26.31 -29.30 55.72
CA GLY A 654 27.17 -29.60 56.87
C GLY A 654 28.45 -30.38 56.55
N TYR A 655 28.82 -30.49 55.27
CA TYR A 655 30.06 -31.14 54.84
C TYR A 655 30.84 -30.23 53.90
N TRP A 656 32.16 -30.22 54.05
CA TRP A 656 33.06 -29.45 53.19
C TRP A 656 33.37 -30.19 51.90
N TYR A 657 33.33 -29.46 50.79
CA TYR A 657 33.70 -29.91 49.46
C TYR A 657 34.71 -28.93 48.86
N TYR A 658 35.52 -29.41 47.93
CA TYR A 658 36.42 -28.56 47.15
C TYR A 658 36.22 -28.75 45.65
N PHE A 659 36.04 -27.64 44.94
CA PHE A 659 35.92 -27.59 43.49
C PHE A 659 37.19 -26.98 42.88
N ASN A 660 37.77 -27.61 41.86
CA ASN A 660 38.98 -27.11 41.23
C ASN A 660 38.71 -25.85 40.37
N GLY A 661 39.74 -25.33 39.68
CA GLY A 661 39.63 -24.13 38.83
C GLY A 661 38.63 -24.27 37.66
N ASP A 662 38.31 -25.51 37.26
CA ASP A 662 37.31 -25.81 36.24
C ASP A 662 35.91 -26.06 36.85
N GLY A 663 35.75 -25.92 38.18
CA GLY A 663 34.50 -26.18 38.90
C GLY A 663 34.22 -27.65 39.21
N VAL A 664 35.17 -28.55 38.95
CA VAL A 664 35.00 -29.99 39.17
C VAL A 664 35.24 -30.33 40.64
N MET A 665 34.29 -31.02 41.26
CA MET A 665 34.40 -31.54 42.61
C MET A 665 35.55 -32.56 42.72
N LEU A 666 36.44 -32.36 43.70
CA LEU A 666 37.54 -33.27 43.95
C LEU A 666 37.14 -34.45 44.86
N THR A 667 37.80 -35.60 44.65
CA THR A 667 37.70 -36.80 45.50
C THR A 667 39.10 -37.33 45.81
N GLY A 668 39.22 -38.22 46.80
CA GLY A 668 40.48 -38.85 47.20
C GLY A 668 41.46 -37.89 47.87
N THR A 669 42.74 -38.28 47.92
CA THR A 669 43.82 -37.46 48.50
C THR A 669 44.23 -36.34 47.55
N GLN A 670 44.11 -35.09 47.99
CA GLN A 670 44.39 -33.89 47.20
C GLN A 670 45.29 -32.93 47.97
N LYS A 671 46.09 -32.14 47.25
CA LYS A 671 46.93 -31.08 47.84
C LYS A 671 46.39 -29.71 47.41
N ILE A 672 45.89 -28.94 48.37
CA ILE A 672 45.26 -27.62 48.17
C ILE A 672 46.06 -26.60 48.99
N ASP A 673 46.59 -25.56 48.34
CA ASP A 673 47.40 -24.50 48.98
C ASP A 673 48.54 -25.03 49.88
N GLY A 674 49.16 -26.14 49.48
CA GLY A 674 50.26 -26.76 50.22
C GLY A 674 49.85 -27.79 51.27
N VAL A 675 48.56 -27.88 51.60
CA VAL A 675 48.00 -28.78 52.63
C VAL A 675 47.34 -30.00 51.98
N ILE A 676 47.52 -31.19 52.56
CA ILE A 676 46.91 -32.43 52.08
C ILE A 676 45.54 -32.62 52.75
N TYR A 677 44.51 -32.82 51.94
CA TYR A 677 43.14 -33.13 52.35
C TYR A 677 42.70 -34.46 51.75
N ASN A 678 41.87 -35.22 52.47
CA ASN A 678 41.29 -36.46 51.97
C ASN A 678 39.78 -36.29 51.81
N PHE A 679 39.28 -36.54 50.61
CA PHE A 679 37.85 -36.49 50.29
C PHE A 679 37.33 -37.90 50.00
N LYS A 680 36.10 -38.19 50.41
CA LYS A 680 35.39 -39.43 50.06
C LYS A 680 35.10 -39.49 48.55
N ASP A 681 34.65 -40.65 48.06
CA ASP A 681 34.24 -40.82 46.65
C ASP A 681 33.07 -39.93 46.24
N ASN A 682 32.28 -39.49 47.21
CA ASN A 682 31.20 -38.52 47.01
C ASN A 682 31.64 -37.07 47.27
N GLY A 683 32.94 -36.81 47.44
CA GLY A 683 33.54 -35.47 47.54
C GLY A 683 33.55 -34.83 48.92
N MET A 684 32.95 -35.46 49.93
CA MET A 684 32.95 -34.92 51.30
C MET A 684 34.35 -34.97 51.90
N LEU A 685 34.81 -33.86 52.50
CA LEU A 685 36.03 -33.81 53.28
C LEU A 685 35.94 -34.78 54.46
N ILE A 686 37.02 -35.52 54.67
CA ILE A 686 37.22 -36.37 55.85
C ILE A 686 37.89 -35.49 56.89
N GLU A 687 37.15 -35.15 57.95
CA GLU A 687 37.67 -34.45 59.13
C GLU A 687 38.70 -35.29 59.90
#